data_AF-A0A3P3U548-F1
#
_entry.id   AF-A0A3P3U548-F1
#
_cell.length_a   1.000
_cell.length_b   1.000
_cell.length_c   1.000
_cell.angle_alpha   90.00
_cell.angle_beta   90.00
_cell.angle_gamma   90.00
#
_symmetry.space_group_name_H-M   'P 1'
#
loop_
_entity.id
_entity.type
_entity.pdbx_description
1 polymer ?
#
loop_
_entity_poly.entity_id
_entity_poly.type
_entity_poly.pdbx_seq_one_letter_code
_entity_poly.pdbx_strand_id
1 'polypeptide(L)'
;MRSIREGGIDSITDEAAVVTEAIRLALADGLLTENDLDVALRNTFRVRFRLGEFDPDERNPYAALDEKAILRPAHAELAREAARKAVVLLKNDDGVLPLQADKLRKVAVIGPLADVVYSDWYSGTLPYAVTPLQGIRERLAGAGTGAETVYAAGSDRVRLKAVRSGRYVRIGEDNQAMLAVSAASAEDGDVFKVTDWGWGSHTLFAERNGRYLTTDDKTVQASAGRIWEWFTKEVFKIRKADSDPTLSTVSTWNEMPVTVDEQTGALLAGDGLADETANAINVGGTAEIGRSAIETPAETFALECAASGADAAVEAAGGADAAIVFVGNHPLINGKETMDRPDITLAAVQERLALEVLKANLNTVVVVVGSYPFALNALQDKAPAILYTSHAGQELGHAVADVLFGDVNPAGRVNMTWYKSVDQLPPFMDYDIIQGGRTYQYFEGEPLYPFGHGLSYSDFQYEDLRLSATRVETGKDVAVELACRVTNTSGRAGEEVVQLYVRAENSRVKRPRLQLADFQRIELLPGETADLTFRLPLESLRIWDVTRERFCIESGEYTLLIGSSSADLRLEGRLTVAGETIPPRDLKRVTRAANYDAYTGIYLGECSEGGSAAIVSGGTGWLAFKDAELGKGVSVIELRAAGTEEAVVEVRLDGPDGPLAGRCAIPPCGEQAWRSFSFGLTDAARRRDVYLLVLQGTISFAWFRMIA
;
A
#
# COMPACT_ATOMS: atom_id res chain seq x y z
N MET A 1 22.75 -18.74 -9.22
CA MET A 1 24.05 -18.58 -9.92
C MET A 1 24.12 -17.33 -10.75
N ARG A 2 23.20 -17.15 -11.73
CA ARG A 2 23.05 -15.86 -12.40
C ARG A 2 22.82 -14.71 -11.42
N SER A 3 22.11 -14.95 -10.32
CA SER A 3 21.87 -13.92 -9.30
C SER A 3 23.14 -13.29 -8.70
N ILE A 4 24.21 -14.07 -8.49
CA ILE A 4 25.49 -13.54 -7.99
C ILE A 4 26.28 -12.89 -9.13
N ARG A 5 26.55 -13.65 -10.20
CA ARG A 5 27.43 -13.22 -11.31
C ARG A 5 26.86 -12.08 -12.15
N GLU A 6 25.58 -12.17 -12.50
CA GLU A 6 24.89 -11.25 -13.42
C GLU A 6 23.94 -10.31 -12.67
N GLY A 7 23.29 -10.81 -11.62
CA GLY A 7 22.35 -10.03 -10.80
C GLY A 7 23.03 -9.15 -9.74
N GLY A 8 24.32 -9.36 -9.46
CA GLY A 8 25.06 -8.57 -8.48
C GLY A 8 24.59 -8.75 -7.03
N ILE A 9 23.99 -9.90 -6.70
CA ILE A 9 23.59 -10.23 -5.32
C ILE A 9 24.82 -10.59 -4.49
N ASP A 10 25.10 -9.78 -3.47
CA ASP A 10 26.25 -9.96 -2.57
C ASP A 10 25.94 -10.85 -1.34
N SER A 11 24.67 -10.98 -0.95
CA SER A 11 24.22 -11.73 0.23
C SER A 11 22.88 -12.42 -0.03
N ILE A 12 22.75 -13.68 0.38
CA ILE A 12 21.55 -14.51 0.23
C ILE A 12 21.05 -14.88 1.62
N THR A 13 19.80 -14.53 1.94
CA THR A 13 19.19 -14.66 3.28
C THR A 13 18.42 -15.96 3.49
N ASP A 14 18.65 -16.95 2.64
CA ASP A 14 17.99 -18.26 2.66
C ASP A 14 18.77 -19.25 3.57
N GLU A 15 18.32 -20.51 3.68
CA GLU A 15 18.94 -21.53 4.52
C GLU A 15 20.43 -21.71 4.22
N ALA A 16 21.28 -21.42 5.20
CA ALA A 16 22.73 -21.38 5.03
C ALA A 16 23.31 -22.68 4.47
N ALA A 17 22.81 -23.84 4.89
CA ALA A 17 23.27 -25.14 4.39
C ALA A 17 22.93 -25.32 2.90
N VAL A 18 21.70 -24.99 2.50
CA VAL A 18 21.22 -25.08 1.11
C VAL A 18 22.01 -24.13 0.21
N VAL A 19 22.14 -22.87 0.63
CA VAL A 19 22.86 -21.84 -0.13
C VAL A 19 24.34 -22.19 -0.28
N THR A 20 24.98 -22.64 0.81
CA THR A 20 26.40 -23.00 0.78
C THR A 20 26.66 -24.16 -0.17
N GLU A 21 25.83 -25.20 -0.13
CA GLU A 21 25.97 -26.34 -1.03
C GLU A 21 25.73 -25.94 -2.47
N ALA A 22 24.68 -25.16 -2.75
CA ALA A 22 24.42 -24.65 -4.08
C ALA A 22 25.63 -23.88 -4.65
N ILE A 23 26.21 -22.95 -3.87
CA ILE A 23 27.37 -22.16 -4.30
C ILE A 23 28.58 -23.07 -4.60
N ARG A 24 28.85 -24.08 -3.77
CA ARG A 24 29.93 -25.05 -4.02
C ARG A 24 29.73 -25.83 -5.30
N LEU A 25 28.51 -26.33 -5.54
CA LEU A 25 28.19 -27.06 -6.77
C LEU A 25 28.38 -26.17 -7.99
N ALA A 26 27.96 -24.90 -7.94
CA ALA A 26 28.18 -23.99 -9.06
C ALA A 26 29.63 -23.59 -9.32
N LEU A 27 30.48 -23.53 -8.28
CA LEU A 27 31.92 -23.40 -8.48
C LEU A 27 32.48 -24.65 -9.16
N ALA A 28 32.08 -25.83 -8.69
CA ALA A 28 32.52 -27.11 -9.27
C ALA A 28 32.09 -27.26 -10.74
N ASP A 29 30.88 -26.81 -11.08
CA ASP A 29 30.31 -26.83 -12.43
C ASP A 29 30.77 -25.65 -13.30
N GLY A 30 31.59 -24.73 -12.77
CA GLY A 30 32.08 -23.54 -13.48
C GLY A 30 31.00 -22.50 -13.81
N LEU A 31 29.84 -22.58 -13.16
CA LEU A 31 28.76 -21.60 -13.26
C LEU A 31 29.10 -20.30 -12.50
N LEU A 32 29.95 -20.41 -11.48
CA LEU A 32 30.59 -19.31 -10.77
C LEU A 32 32.11 -19.47 -10.80
N THR A 33 32.81 -18.35 -10.68
CA THR A 33 34.25 -18.29 -10.43
C THR A 33 34.52 -17.78 -9.02
N GLU A 34 35.71 -18.07 -8.47
CA GLU A 34 36.14 -17.45 -7.21
C GLU A 34 36.13 -15.92 -7.28
N ASN A 35 36.44 -15.36 -8.46
CA ASN A 35 36.40 -13.91 -8.65
C ASN A 35 34.98 -13.32 -8.47
N ASP A 36 33.94 -14.07 -8.85
CA ASP A 36 32.55 -13.64 -8.64
C ASP A 36 32.24 -13.54 -7.13
N LEU A 37 32.76 -14.48 -6.33
CA LEU A 37 32.63 -14.45 -4.88
C LEU A 37 33.47 -13.34 -4.25
N ASP A 38 34.68 -13.11 -4.75
CA ASP A 38 35.55 -12.01 -4.33
C ASP A 38 34.87 -10.65 -4.47
N VAL A 39 34.14 -10.42 -5.58
CA VAL A 39 33.39 -9.18 -5.79
C VAL A 39 32.32 -9.01 -4.72
N ALA A 40 31.52 -10.05 -4.47
CA ALA A 40 30.47 -10.05 -3.45
C ALA A 40 31.03 -9.81 -2.04
N LEU A 41 32.14 -10.46 -1.70
CA LEU A 41 32.84 -10.31 -0.43
C LEU A 41 33.43 -8.90 -0.28
N ARG A 42 34.06 -8.33 -1.31
CA ARG A 42 34.57 -6.96 -1.28
C ARG A 42 33.46 -5.95 -1.02
N ASN A 43 32.30 -6.11 -1.65
CA ASN A 43 31.14 -5.25 -1.42
C ASN A 43 30.66 -5.34 0.04
N THR A 44 30.52 -6.56 0.56
CA THR A 44 30.11 -6.83 1.95
C THR A 44 31.12 -6.27 2.96
N PHE A 45 32.41 -6.57 2.80
CA PHE A 45 33.45 -6.08 3.71
C PHE A 45 33.58 -4.56 3.68
N ARG A 46 33.40 -3.92 2.51
CA ARG A 46 33.42 -2.45 2.43
C ARG A 46 32.38 -1.80 3.35
N VAL A 47 31.19 -2.40 3.48
CA VAL A 47 30.17 -1.93 4.43
C VAL A 47 30.65 -2.12 5.87
N ARG A 48 31.14 -3.32 6.20
CA ARG A 48 31.66 -3.64 7.55
C ARG A 48 32.83 -2.74 7.98
N PHE A 49 33.75 -2.42 7.07
CA PHE A 49 34.82 -1.43 7.31
C PHE A 49 34.27 -0.02 7.55
N ARG A 50 33.26 0.42 6.80
CA ARG A 50 32.62 1.75 7.02
C ARG A 50 31.88 1.84 8.36
N LEU A 51 31.37 0.71 8.85
CA LEU A 51 30.75 0.60 10.17
C LEU A 51 31.78 0.50 11.31
N GLY A 52 33.08 0.47 11.00
CA GLY A 52 34.15 0.40 11.98
C GLY A 52 34.28 -0.97 12.67
N GLU A 53 33.70 -2.03 12.09
CA GLU A 53 33.70 -3.38 12.71
C GLU A 53 35.12 -3.98 12.84
N PHE A 54 36.06 -3.49 12.04
CA PHE A 54 37.48 -3.86 12.10
C PHE A 54 38.37 -2.77 12.70
N ASP A 55 37.79 -1.63 13.11
CA ASP A 55 38.52 -0.57 13.77
C ASP A 55 38.69 -0.90 15.27
N PRO A 56 39.81 -0.50 15.90
CA PRO A 56 39.91 -0.51 17.36
C PRO A 56 38.77 0.31 18.00
N ASP A 57 38.29 -0.11 19.17
CA ASP A 57 37.17 0.53 19.88
C ASP A 57 37.32 2.05 20.00
N GLU A 58 38.55 2.55 20.22
CA GLU A 58 38.82 3.98 20.37
C GLU A 58 38.57 4.81 19.10
N ARG A 59 38.47 4.14 17.94
CA ARG A 59 38.22 4.73 16.63
C ARG A 59 36.83 4.45 16.10
N ASN A 60 36.07 3.58 16.76
CA ASN A 60 34.71 3.24 16.37
C ASN A 60 33.70 4.07 17.20
N PRO A 61 32.96 5.01 16.58
CA PRO A 61 32.01 5.86 17.31
C PRO A 61 30.83 5.09 17.92
N TYR A 62 30.63 3.83 17.54
CA TYR A 62 29.55 2.97 18.01
C TYR A 62 29.97 2.01 19.13
N ALA A 63 31.28 1.81 19.36
CA ALA A 63 31.78 0.82 20.33
C ALA A 63 31.38 1.12 21.79
N ALA A 64 31.07 2.39 22.11
CA ALA A 64 30.64 2.80 23.45
C ALA A 64 29.11 2.74 23.66
N LEU A 65 28.31 2.35 22.65
CA LEU A 65 26.87 2.20 22.79
C LEU A 65 26.53 0.94 23.57
N ASP A 66 25.88 1.10 24.72
CA ASP A 66 25.37 0.01 25.55
C ASP A 66 23.83 -0.06 25.52
N GLU A 67 23.25 -1.07 26.16
CA GLU A 67 21.80 -1.24 26.24
C GLU A 67 21.07 -0.05 26.89
N LYS A 68 21.76 0.83 27.63
CA LYS A 68 21.15 2.07 28.18
C LYS A 68 20.87 3.12 27.09
N ALA A 69 21.34 2.89 25.87
CA ALA A 69 20.90 3.64 24.70
C ALA A 69 19.46 3.30 24.30
N ILE A 70 18.97 2.11 24.63
CA ILE A 70 17.60 1.67 24.33
C ILE A 70 16.64 2.48 25.22
N LEU A 71 15.59 3.03 24.61
CA LEU A 71 14.49 3.75 25.30
C LEU A 71 14.90 4.96 26.14
N ARG A 72 15.95 5.69 25.74
CA ARG A 72 16.24 7.00 26.36
C ARG A 72 15.01 7.92 26.28
N PRO A 73 14.77 8.81 27.26
CA PRO A 73 13.66 9.75 27.22
C PRO A 73 13.57 10.56 25.91
N ALA A 74 14.72 10.91 25.33
CA ALA A 74 14.77 11.57 24.03
C ALA A 74 14.20 10.74 22.87
N HIS A 75 14.25 9.41 22.94
CA HIS A 75 13.66 8.52 21.92
C HIS A 75 12.14 8.47 22.06
N ALA A 76 11.62 8.49 23.30
CA ALA A 76 10.19 8.58 23.56
C ALA A 76 9.62 9.92 23.06
N GLU A 77 10.32 11.03 23.33
CA GLU A 77 9.91 12.35 22.82
C GLU A 77 9.94 12.40 21.29
N LEU A 78 10.99 11.84 20.66
CA LEU A 78 11.06 11.75 19.20
C LEU A 78 9.93 10.89 18.62
N ALA A 79 9.58 9.77 19.27
CA ALA A 79 8.45 8.94 18.85
C ALA A 79 7.12 9.72 18.93
N ARG A 80 6.93 10.52 20.01
CA ARG A 80 5.76 11.37 20.17
C ARG A 80 5.72 12.49 19.13
N GLU A 81 6.84 13.14 18.87
CA GLU A 81 6.97 14.16 17.82
C GLU A 81 6.62 13.57 16.45
N ALA A 82 7.19 12.43 16.10
CA ALA A 82 6.92 11.75 14.83
C ALA A 82 5.44 11.39 14.68
N ALA A 83 4.82 10.83 15.74
CA ALA A 83 3.41 10.48 15.74
C ALA A 83 2.51 11.73 15.58
N ARG A 84 2.77 12.82 16.32
CA ARG A 84 2.05 14.09 16.19
C ARG A 84 2.15 14.67 14.78
N LYS A 85 3.37 14.68 14.23
CA LYS A 85 3.66 15.26 12.92
C LYS A 85 3.12 14.44 11.74
N ALA A 86 2.69 13.19 11.98
CA ALA A 86 2.11 12.29 10.99
C ALA A 86 0.58 12.36 10.91
N VAL A 87 -0.11 12.90 11.91
CA VAL A 87 -1.58 13.02 11.88
C VAL A 87 -2.02 13.97 10.76
N VAL A 88 -2.91 13.50 9.90
CA VAL A 88 -3.47 14.24 8.77
C VAL A 88 -4.92 14.62 9.07
N LEU A 89 -5.25 15.90 9.02
CA LEU A 89 -6.63 16.37 9.03
C LEU A 89 -7.18 16.29 7.61
N LEU A 90 -8.04 15.32 7.33
CA LEU A 90 -8.59 15.09 5.99
C LEU A 90 -9.78 16.02 5.70
N LYS A 91 -10.61 16.26 6.71
CA LYS A 91 -11.84 17.07 6.63
C LYS A 91 -12.10 17.77 7.97
N ASN A 92 -12.60 19.01 7.94
CA ASN A 92 -13.00 19.77 9.14
C ASN A 92 -14.03 20.85 8.79
N ASP A 93 -15.29 20.47 8.62
CA ASP A 93 -16.40 21.38 8.35
C ASP A 93 -16.75 22.18 9.61
N ASP A 94 -17.14 23.45 9.43
CA ASP A 94 -17.61 24.37 10.48
C ASP A 94 -16.68 24.50 11.71
N GLY A 95 -15.40 24.11 11.58
CA GLY A 95 -14.43 24.19 12.66
C GLY A 95 -14.74 23.30 13.85
N VAL A 96 -15.33 22.10 13.62
CA VAL A 96 -15.61 21.11 14.69
C VAL A 96 -14.35 20.75 15.49
N LEU A 97 -13.21 20.61 14.82
CA LEU A 97 -11.91 20.50 15.46
C LEU A 97 -11.18 21.86 15.45
N PRO A 98 -10.41 22.18 16.51
CA PRO A 98 -10.15 21.35 17.70
C PRO A 98 -11.25 21.39 18.76
N LEU A 99 -11.44 20.25 19.44
CA LEU A 99 -12.35 20.11 20.59
C LEU A 99 -11.90 20.96 21.77
N GLN A 100 -12.85 21.61 22.43
CA GLN A 100 -12.59 22.48 23.59
C GLN A 100 -12.74 21.69 24.90
N ALA A 101 -11.66 21.06 25.36
CA ALA A 101 -11.67 20.16 26.52
C ALA A 101 -12.31 20.76 27.79
N ASP A 102 -12.16 22.08 27.99
CA ASP A 102 -12.72 22.85 29.10
C ASP A 102 -14.25 23.01 29.06
N LYS A 103 -14.87 22.74 27.90
CA LYS A 103 -16.32 22.85 27.68
C LYS A 103 -17.04 21.50 27.64
N LEU A 104 -16.28 20.40 27.58
CA LEU A 104 -16.85 19.05 27.48
C LEU A 104 -17.16 18.51 28.89
N ARG A 105 -18.31 17.86 29.00
CA ARG A 105 -18.80 17.16 30.19
C ARG A 105 -18.92 15.67 29.97
N LYS A 106 -19.27 15.24 28.75
CA LYS A 106 -19.33 13.83 28.35
C LYS A 106 -18.76 13.65 26.95
N VAL A 107 -17.80 12.75 26.80
CA VAL A 107 -17.19 12.38 25.51
C VAL A 107 -17.38 10.88 25.29
N ALA A 108 -17.93 10.52 24.13
CA ALA A 108 -18.03 9.12 23.71
C ALA A 108 -16.83 8.76 22.84
N VAL A 109 -16.08 7.74 23.24
CA VAL A 109 -14.97 7.17 22.46
C VAL A 109 -15.41 5.80 21.96
N ILE A 110 -15.44 5.63 20.65
CA ILE A 110 -16.15 4.51 20.01
C ILE A 110 -15.25 3.80 19.00
N GLY A 111 -15.38 2.48 18.89
CA GLY A 111 -14.85 1.71 17.76
C GLY A 111 -13.69 0.78 18.12
N PRO A 112 -13.37 -0.18 17.24
CA PRO A 112 -12.50 -1.30 17.56
C PRO A 112 -11.02 -0.91 17.72
N LEU A 113 -10.61 0.26 17.22
CA LEU A 113 -9.24 0.77 17.33
C LEU A 113 -9.06 1.80 18.46
N ALA A 114 -10.09 2.09 19.24
CA ALA A 114 -10.02 3.18 20.21
C ALA A 114 -9.24 2.81 21.48
N ASP A 115 -9.24 1.54 21.91
CA ASP A 115 -8.59 1.09 23.15
C ASP A 115 -7.51 0.03 22.91
N VAL A 116 -6.77 0.18 21.82
CA VAL A 116 -5.70 -0.74 21.44
C VAL A 116 -4.63 -0.03 20.59
N VAL A 117 -3.39 -0.48 20.69
CA VAL A 117 -2.31 -0.12 19.78
C VAL A 117 -1.87 -1.38 19.06
N TYR A 118 -2.00 -1.39 17.74
CA TYR A 118 -1.55 -2.50 16.91
C TYR A 118 -0.14 -2.28 16.38
N SER A 119 0.56 -3.38 16.17
CA SER A 119 1.88 -3.47 15.54
C SER A 119 1.86 -4.53 14.44
N ASP A 120 2.82 -4.47 13.53
CA ASP A 120 3.06 -5.47 12.49
C ASP A 120 4.40 -6.20 12.69
N TRP A 121 4.74 -7.15 11.81
CA TRP A 121 5.97 -7.94 11.90
C TRP A 121 7.27 -7.13 11.85
N TYR A 122 7.21 -5.91 11.30
CA TYR A 122 8.36 -5.02 11.14
C TYR A 122 8.37 -3.89 12.17
N SER A 123 7.44 -3.93 13.12
CA SER A 123 7.41 -3.04 14.27
C SER A 123 8.36 -3.56 15.35
N GLY A 124 9.16 -2.67 15.92
CA GLY A 124 9.94 -3.00 17.12
C GLY A 124 9.03 -3.35 18.30
N THR A 125 9.56 -4.10 19.29
CA THR A 125 8.82 -4.37 20.53
C THR A 125 8.49 -3.07 21.24
N LEU A 126 7.20 -2.76 21.36
CA LEU A 126 6.76 -1.55 22.03
C LEU A 126 7.06 -1.63 23.54
N PRO A 127 7.86 -0.70 24.10
CA PRO A 127 8.21 -0.68 25.52
C PRO A 127 7.03 -0.34 26.45
N TYR A 128 6.08 0.40 25.89
CA TYR A 128 4.81 0.81 26.45
C TYR A 128 3.88 1.13 25.27
N ALA A 129 2.60 1.31 25.53
CA ALA A 129 1.65 1.71 24.50
C ALA A 129 0.55 2.56 25.13
N VAL A 130 0.26 3.72 24.52
CA VAL A 130 -0.82 4.61 24.94
C VAL A 130 -1.95 4.48 23.94
N THR A 131 -3.08 3.92 24.35
CA THR A 131 -4.26 3.78 23.49
C THR A 131 -4.92 5.13 23.23
N PRO A 132 -5.63 5.32 22.10
CA PRO A 132 -6.39 6.55 21.88
C PRO A 132 -7.36 6.91 23.02
N LEU A 133 -8.06 5.92 23.58
CA LEU A 133 -8.92 6.08 24.74
C LEU A 133 -8.14 6.58 25.95
N GLN A 134 -6.96 6.02 26.21
CA GLN A 134 -6.09 6.48 27.30
C GLN A 134 -5.65 7.93 27.08
N GLY A 135 -5.12 8.28 25.90
CA GLY A 135 -4.67 9.64 25.61
C GLY A 135 -5.79 10.69 25.73
N ILE A 136 -7.00 10.36 25.26
CA ILE A 136 -8.18 11.23 25.40
C ILE A 136 -8.57 11.40 26.88
N ARG A 137 -8.61 10.31 27.66
CA ARG A 137 -8.90 10.36 29.10
C ARG A 137 -7.91 11.22 29.87
N GLU A 138 -6.62 11.03 29.61
CA GLU A 138 -5.56 11.81 30.24
C GLU A 138 -5.69 13.30 29.90
N ARG A 139 -5.99 13.63 28.64
CA ARG A 139 -6.17 15.01 28.20
C ARG A 139 -7.39 15.70 28.83
N LEU A 140 -8.51 14.99 28.95
CA LEU A 140 -9.73 15.48 29.62
C LEU A 140 -9.54 15.61 31.14
N ALA A 141 -8.87 14.65 31.77
CA ALA A 141 -8.53 14.73 33.19
C ALA A 141 -7.62 15.93 33.47
N GLY A 142 -6.63 16.18 32.62
CA GLY A 142 -5.74 17.34 32.70
C GLY A 142 -6.45 18.70 32.55
N ALA A 143 -7.61 18.74 31.90
CA ALA A 143 -8.42 19.97 31.80
C ALA A 143 -9.16 20.31 33.11
N GLY A 144 -9.29 19.37 34.05
CA GLY A 144 -9.85 19.61 35.38
C GLY A 144 -11.38 19.82 35.41
N THR A 145 -12.10 19.54 34.33
CA THR A 145 -13.56 19.72 34.24
C THR A 145 -14.37 18.58 34.84
N GLY A 146 -13.74 17.42 35.09
CA GLY A 146 -14.43 16.20 35.50
C GLY A 146 -15.24 15.57 34.38
N ALA A 147 -14.88 15.81 33.11
CA ALA A 147 -15.55 15.24 31.96
C ALA A 147 -15.59 13.70 32.01
N GLU A 148 -16.78 13.13 31.86
CA GLU A 148 -16.99 11.70 31.72
C GLU A 148 -16.51 11.22 30.35
N THR A 149 -15.73 10.14 30.31
CA THR A 149 -15.34 9.47 29.05
C THR A 149 -15.97 8.08 28.99
N VAL A 150 -16.96 7.91 28.14
CA VAL A 150 -17.65 6.63 27.92
C VAL A 150 -17.02 5.92 26.72
N TYR A 151 -16.77 4.62 26.85
CA TYR A 151 -16.18 3.80 25.79
C TYR A 151 -17.16 2.73 25.31
N ALA A 152 -17.28 2.57 23.99
CA ALA A 152 -17.98 1.46 23.35
C ALA A 152 -17.15 0.89 22.19
N ALA A 153 -16.83 -0.41 22.22
CA ALA A 153 -15.99 -1.03 21.19
C ALA A 153 -16.65 -1.10 19.80
N GLY A 154 -17.98 -1.07 19.74
CA GLY A 154 -18.75 -1.27 18.49
C GLY A 154 -18.87 -2.74 18.04
N SER A 155 -18.13 -3.65 18.66
CA SER A 155 -18.19 -5.10 18.41
C SER A 155 -19.38 -5.76 19.11
N ASP A 156 -20.05 -6.67 18.43
CA ASP A 156 -21.15 -7.45 19.01
C ASP A 156 -20.65 -8.47 20.02
N ARG A 157 -21.44 -8.70 21.07
CA ARG A 157 -21.26 -9.80 22.01
C ARG A 157 -22.23 -10.90 21.62
N VAL A 158 -21.72 -12.08 21.29
CA VAL A 158 -22.55 -13.19 20.81
C VAL A 158 -22.28 -14.46 21.60
N ARG A 159 -23.28 -15.34 21.62
CA ARG A 159 -23.14 -16.75 21.97
C ARG A 159 -23.34 -17.59 20.72
N LEU A 160 -22.48 -18.59 20.53
CA LEU A 160 -22.59 -19.50 19.39
C LEU A 160 -23.40 -20.72 19.82
N LYS A 161 -24.54 -20.95 19.18
CA LYS A 161 -25.38 -22.14 19.39
C LYS A 161 -25.31 -23.04 18.17
N ALA A 162 -24.82 -24.26 18.35
CA ALA A 162 -24.81 -25.24 17.26
C ALA A 162 -26.24 -25.70 16.99
N VAL A 163 -26.67 -25.57 15.74
CA VAL A 163 -28.07 -25.82 15.34
C VAL A 163 -28.42 -27.29 15.48
N ARG A 164 -27.49 -28.19 15.14
CA ARG A 164 -27.72 -29.64 15.16
C ARG A 164 -28.02 -30.19 16.56
N SER A 165 -27.28 -29.74 17.56
CA SER A 165 -27.41 -30.23 18.94
C SER A 165 -28.27 -29.32 19.82
N GLY A 166 -28.52 -28.07 19.40
CA GLY A 166 -29.20 -27.05 20.19
C GLY A 166 -28.39 -26.52 21.38
N ARG A 167 -27.12 -26.91 21.51
CA ARG A 167 -26.21 -26.56 22.61
C ARG A 167 -25.31 -25.37 22.25
N TYR A 168 -24.77 -24.73 23.27
CA TYR A 168 -23.90 -23.56 23.14
C TYR A 168 -22.42 -23.94 23.27
N VAL A 169 -21.60 -23.17 22.58
CA VAL A 169 -20.14 -23.26 22.65
C VAL A 169 -19.66 -22.77 24.02
N ARG A 170 -18.75 -23.53 24.63
CA ARG A 170 -18.10 -23.24 25.89
C ARG A 170 -16.62 -23.62 25.80
N ILE A 171 -15.77 -22.82 26.44
CA ILE A 171 -14.35 -23.09 26.65
C ILE A 171 -14.24 -24.25 27.65
N GLY A 172 -13.54 -25.30 27.24
CA GLY A 172 -13.17 -26.45 28.04
C GLY A 172 -12.24 -26.05 29.19
N GLU A 173 -12.23 -26.86 30.23
CA GLU A 173 -11.38 -26.65 31.42
C GLU A 173 -9.98 -27.26 31.25
N ASP A 174 -9.64 -27.68 30.03
CA ASP A 174 -8.31 -28.20 29.71
C ASP A 174 -7.27 -27.08 29.60
N ASN A 175 -5.99 -27.48 29.61
CA ASN A 175 -4.88 -26.53 29.52
C ASN A 175 -4.77 -25.85 28.14
N GLN A 176 -5.50 -26.34 27.12
CA GLN A 176 -5.47 -25.79 25.76
C GLN A 176 -6.64 -24.81 25.51
N ALA A 177 -7.56 -24.67 26.46
CA ALA A 177 -8.78 -23.87 26.32
C ALA A 177 -9.58 -24.25 25.06
N MET A 178 -9.70 -25.55 24.77
CA MET A 178 -10.41 -26.06 23.60
C MET A 178 -11.90 -25.68 23.65
N LEU A 179 -12.48 -25.28 22.53
CA LEU A 179 -13.91 -24.99 22.46
C LEU A 179 -14.72 -26.26 22.23
N ALA A 180 -15.84 -26.39 22.93
CA ALA A 180 -16.77 -27.51 22.74
C ALA A 180 -18.24 -27.06 22.84
N VAL A 181 -19.10 -27.67 22.04
CA VAL A 181 -20.55 -27.49 22.09
C VAL A 181 -21.15 -28.32 23.23
N SER A 182 -20.98 -27.83 24.46
CA SER A 182 -21.28 -28.58 25.68
C SER A 182 -22.34 -27.93 26.58
N ALA A 183 -22.58 -26.62 26.46
CA ALA A 183 -23.50 -25.89 27.32
C ALA A 183 -24.96 -26.12 26.91
N ALA A 184 -25.82 -26.51 27.86
CA ALA A 184 -27.23 -26.82 27.60
C ALA A 184 -28.13 -25.58 27.50
N SER A 185 -27.70 -24.45 28.06
CA SER A 185 -28.43 -23.18 28.13
C SER A 185 -27.57 -22.03 27.63
N ALA A 186 -28.19 -20.89 27.31
CA ALA A 186 -27.46 -19.70 26.88
C ALA A 186 -26.63 -19.12 28.03
N GLU A 187 -27.14 -19.20 29.26
CA GLU A 187 -26.49 -18.71 30.47
C GLU A 187 -25.18 -19.44 30.76
N ASP A 188 -25.11 -20.73 30.43
CA ASP A 188 -23.91 -21.58 30.58
C ASP A 188 -22.94 -21.46 29.38
N GLY A 189 -23.38 -20.87 28.27
CA GLY A 189 -22.58 -20.65 27.08
C GLY A 189 -21.65 -19.45 27.22
N ASP A 190 -20.45 -19.56 26.66
CA ASP A 190 -19.48 -18.48 26.74
C ASP A 190 -19.79 -17.35 25.75
N VAL A 191 -19.48 -16.12 26.16
CA VAL A 191 -19.70 -14.91 25.36
C VAL A 191 -18.42 -14.55 24.61
N PHE A 192 -18.57 -14.28 23.33
CA PHE A 192 -17.49 -13.87 22.43
C PHE A 192 -17.76 -12.48 21.90
N LYS A 193 -16.77 -11.59 22.03
CA LYS A 193 -16.78 -10.29 21.36
C LYS A 193 -16.28 -10.50 19.93
N VAL A 194 -17.15 -10.22 18.95
CA VAL A 194 -16.86 -10.44 17.52
C VAL A 194 -16.54 -9.11 16.86
N THR A 195 -15.34 -9.01 16.30
CA THR A 195 -14.94 -7.86 15.49
C THR A 195 -14.89 -8.28 14.02
N ASP A 196 -15.67 -7.60 13.19
CA ASP A 196 -15.70 -7.78 11.73
C ASP A 196 -14.71 -6.80 11.10
N TRP A 197 -13.66 -7.35 10.49
CA TRP A 197 -12.61 -6.59 9.81
C TRP A 197 -12.90 -6.37 8.32
N GLY A 198 -14.06 -6.81 7.84
CA GLY A 198 -14.48 -6.78 6.45
C GLY A 198 -14.11 -8.07 5.70
N TRP A 199 -14.75 -8.25 4.54
CA TRP A 199 -14.49 -9.34 3.59
C TRP A 199 -14.54 -10.75 4.21
N GLY A 200 -15.44 -10.92 5.17
CA GLY A 200 -15.64 -12.17 5.88
C GLY A 200 -14.59 -12.46 6.96
N SER A 201 -13.57 -11.62 7.17
CA SER A 201 -12.56 -11.85 8.21
C SER A 201 -13.03 -11.33 9.57
N HIS A 202 -13.19 -12.24 10.53
CA HIS A 202 -13.63 -11.93 11.87
C HIS A 202 -12.61 -12.40 12.91
N THR A 203 -12.56 -11.71 14.04
CA THR A 203 -11.84 -12.17 15.23
C THR A 203 -12.82 -12.30 16.37
N LEU A 204 -12.74 -13.39 17.12
CA LEU A 204 -13.56 -13.64 18.29
C LEU A 204 -12.68 -13.59 19.54
N PHE A 205 -13.05 -12.73 20.49
CA PHE A 205 -12.37 -12.62 21.78
C PHE A 205 -13.28 -13.19 22.87
N ALA A 206 -12.83 -14.26 23.51
CA ALA A 206 -13.58 -14.94 24.55
C ALA A 206 -13.49 -14.15 25.87
N GLU A 207 -14.62 -13.64 26.35
CA GLU A 207 -14.63 -12.78 27.55
C GLU A 207 -14.27 -13.56 28.81
N ARG A 208 -14.53 -14.87 28.83
CA ARG A 208 -14.31 -15.72 30.01
C ARG A 208 -12.84 -15.84 30.41
N ASN A 209 -11.92 -15.90 29.46
CA ASN A 209 -10.49 -16.07 29.73
C ASN A 209 -9.61 -14.95 29.14
N GLY A 210 -10.21 -13.98 28.45
CA GLY A 210 -9.51 -12.83 27.88
C GLY A 210 -8.55 -13.19 26.75
N ARG A 211 -8.91 -14.18 25.93
CA ARG A 211 -8.09 -14.65 24.80
C ARG A 211 -8.85 -14.62 23.48
N TYR A 212 -8.11 -14.45 22.39
CA TYR A 212 -8.64 -14.65 21.04
C TYR A 212 -8.83 -16.14 20.77
N LEU A 213 -9.86 -16.44 19.96
CA LEU A 213 -9.96 -17.73 19.32
C LEU A 213 -8.79 -17.90 18.35
N THR A 214 -8.28 -19.12 18.24
CA THR A 214 -7.24 -19.54 17.30
C THR A 214 -7.39 -21.04 17.02
N THR A 215 -6.50 -21.61 16.23
CA THR A 215 -6.49 -23.05 15.91
C THR A 215 -5.07 -23.57 15.77
N ASP A 216 -4.85 -24.82 16.14
CA ASP A 216 -3.65 -25.61 15.81
C ASP A 216 -3.85 -26.40 14.49
N ASP A 217 -4.78 -25.93 13.66
CA ASP A 217 -5.29 -26.57 12.43
C ASP A 217 -6.01 -27.91 12.66
N LYS A 218 -6.19 -28.34 13.92
CA LYS A 218 -6.99 -29.52 14.30
C LYS A 218 -8.21 -29.14 15.10
N THR A 219 -8.02 -28.29 16.12
CA THR A 219 -9.03 -27.90 17.10
C THR A 219 -9.16 -26.38 17.15
N VAL A 220 -10.34 -25.89 17.51
CA VAL A 220 -10.58 -24.47 17.78
C VAL A 220 -10.41 -24.22 19.27
N GLN A 221 -9.61 -23.22 19.63
CA GLN A 221 -9.20 -22.94 21.00
C GLN A 221 -9.36 -21.45 21.31
N ALA A 222 -9.54 -21.10 22.58
CA ALA A 222 -9.46 -19.72 23.06
C ALA A 222 -8.14 -19.49 23.82
N SER A 223 -7.00 -19.59 23.13
CA SER A 223 -5.67 -19.60 23.75
C SER A 223 -4.77 -18.42 23.35
N ALA A 224 -5.04 -17.76 22.22
CA ALA A 224 -4.19 -16.69 21.69
C ALA A 224 -4.29 -15.40 22.51
N GLY A 225 -3.15 -14.89 22.98
CA GLY A 225 -3.09 -13.62 23.73
C GLY A 225 -3.11 -12.37 22.84
N ARG A 226 -2.74 -12.53 21.56
CA ARG A 226 -2.71 -11.46 20.55
C ARG A 226 -2.80 -12.08 19.16
N ILE A 227 -3.11 -11.23 18.18
CA ILE A 227 -3.07 -11.55 16.75
C ILE A 227 -1.67 -11.18 16.26
N TRP A 228 -0.86 -12.15 15.86
CA TRP A 228 0.55 -11.87 15.54
C TRP A 228 1.23 -12.80 14.54
N GLU A 229 0.88 -14.08 14.51
CA GLU A 229 1.62 -15.08 13.75
C GLU A 229 1.60 -14.82 12.24
N TRP A 230 2.61 -15.36 11.52
CA TRP A 230 2.74 -15.25 10.06
C TRP A 230 1.45 -15.67 9.34
N PHE A 231 0.98 -16.88 9.69
CA PHE A 231 -0.37 -17.32 9.43
C PHE A 231 -1.26 -16.85 10.56
N THR A 232 -2.19 -15.94 10.28
CA THR A 232 -3.01 -15.29 11.31
C THR A 232 -4.19 -16.19 11.67
N LYS A 233 -3.91 -17.22 12.48
CA LYS A 233 -4.85 -18.28 12.85
C LYS A 233 -6.02 -17.79 13.71
N GLU A 234 -5.93 -16.55 14.22
CA GLU A 234 -7.00 -15.88 14.97
C GLU A 234 -8.14 -15.35 14.08
N VAL A 235 -7.98 -15.41 12.76
CA VAL A 235 -9.01 -15.01 11.80
C VAL A 235 -9.93 -16.18 11.51
N PHE A 236 -11.24 -15.98 11.69
CA PHE A 236 -12.29 -16.91 11.31
C PHE A 236 -13.19 -16.26 10.25
N LYS A 237 -13.63 -17.06 9.29
CA LYS A 237 -14.58 -16.64 8.26
C LYS A 237 -16.00 -16.98 8.68
N ILE A 238 -16.74 -15.99 9.13
CA ILE A 238 -18.16 -16.14 9.49
C ILE A 238 -18.99 -15.70 8.28
N ARG A 239 -19.79 -16.63 7.73
CA ARG A 239 -20.63 -16.39 6.55
C ARG A 239 -22.06 -16.80 6.85
N LYS A 240 -23.02 -16.12 6.22
CA LYS A 240 -24.43 -16.55 6.30
C LYS A 240 -24.59 -17.92 5.65
N ALA A 241 -25.40 -18.79 6.27
CA ALA A 241 -25.66 -20.10 5.72
C ALA A 241 -26.61 -19.98 4.50
N ASP A 242 -26.32 -20.75 3.44
CA ASP A 242 -27.16 -20.75 2.22
C ASP A 242 -28.58 -21.26 2.48
N SER A 243 -28.74 -22.13 3.48
CA SER A 243 -30.03 -22.71 3.87
C SER A 243 -30.92 -21.72 4.63
N ASP A 244 -30.33 -20.84 5.44
CA ASP A 244 -31.04 -19.86 6.26
C ASP A 244 -30.11 -18.67 6.58
N PRO A 245 -30.41 -17.45 6.10
CA PRO A 245 -29.57 -16.27 6.30
C PRO A 245 -29.54 -15.76 7.76
N THR A 246 -30.39 -16.29 8.65
CA THR A 246 -30.31 -16.03 10.10
C THR A 246 -29.21 -16.85 10.77
N LEU A 247 -28.79 -17.94 10.14
CA LEU A 247 -27.73 -18.83 10.61
C LEU A 247 -26.40 -18.49 9.95
N SER A 248 -25.30 -18.97 10.52
CA SER A 248 -23.96 -18.76 9.97
C SER A 248 -23.12 -20.02 10.00
N THR A 249 -22.27 -20.19 9.00
CA THR A 249 -21.16 -21.15 9.02
C THR A 249 -19.88 -20.42 9.42
N VAL A 250 -18.95 -21.17 10.01
CA VAL A 250 -17.64 -20.65 10.40
C VAL A 250 -16.57 -21.50 9.73
N SER A 251 -15.57 -20.87 9.14
CA SER A 251 -14.31 -21.52 8.74
C SER A 251 -13.10 -20.82 9.36
N THR A 252 -11.97 -21.50 9.41
CA THR A 252 -10.69 -20.98 9.90
C THR A 252 -10.03 -20.06 8.87
N TRP A 253 -8.89 -19.48 9.24
CA TRP A 253 -8.08 -18.55 8.45
C TRP A 253 -7.74 -19.05 7.03
N ASN A 254 -7.60 -20.36 6.86
CA ASN A 254 -7.29 -21.08 5.61
C ASN A 254 -8.52 -21.75 4.97
N GLU A 255 -9.73 -21.25 5.26
CA GLU A 255 -11.00 -21.74 4.73
C GLU A 255 -11.42 -23.14 5.21
N MET A 256 -10.78 -23.73 6.24
CA MET A 256 -11.27 -25.02 6.78
C MET A 256 -12.57 -24.89 7.54
N PRO A 257 -13.59 -25.68 7.21
CA PRO A 257 -14.88 -25.61 7.88
C PRO A 257 -14.71 -25.96 9.36
N VAL A 258 -15.33 -25.19 10.26
CA VAL A 258 -15.41 -25.55 11.66
C VAL A 258 -16.51 -26.59 11.83
N THR A 259 -16.17 -27.74 12.39
CA THR A 259 -17.09 -28.86 12.61
C THR A 259 -17.16 -29.21 14.09
N VAL A 260 -18.04 -30.14 14.46
CA VAL A 260 -18.23 -30.60 15.84
C VAL A 260 -17.95 -32.10 15.90
N ASP A 261 -17.03 -32.50 16.77
CA ASP A 261 -16.79 -33.90 17.08
C ASP A 261 -18.01 -34.53 17.76
N GLU A 262 -18.54 -35.63 17.21
CA GLU A 262 -19.79 -36.22 17.70
C GLU A 262 -19.68 -36.84 19.09
N GLN A 263 -18.48 -37.22 19.54
CA GLN A 263 -18.28 -37.89 20.82
C GLN A 263 -18.02 -36.90 21.96
N THR A 264 -17.18 -35.91 21.70
CA THR A 264 -16.67 -34.97 22.69
C THR A 264 -17.37 -33.61 22.62
N GLY A 265 -17.99 -33.28 21.49
CA GLY A 265 -18.53 -31.96 21.18
C GLY A 265 -17.45 -30.92 20.87
N ALA A 266 -16.18 -31.29 20.78
CA ALA A 266 -15.09 -30.38 20.48
C ALA A 266 -15.28 -29.71 19.10
N LEU A 267 -14.91 -28.44 19.00
CA LEU A 267 -14.86 -27.73 17.73
C LEU A 267 -13.55 -28.10 17.01
N LEU A 268 -13.67 -28.66 15.82
CA LEU A 268 -12.56 -29.09 14.99
C LEU A 268 -12.39 -28.16 13.78
N ALA A 269 -11.17 -28.07 13.26
CA ALA A 269 -10.91 -27.54 11.93
C ALA A 269 -10.93 -28.70 10.92
N GLY A 270 -11.87 -28.67 9.97
CA GLY A 270 -12.11 -29.78 9.05
C GLY A 270 -12.59 -31.02 9.81
N ASP A 271 -11.81 -32.11 9.71
CA ASP A 271 -12.02 -33.37 10.43
C ASP A 271 -11.12 -33.51 11.68
N GLY A 272 -10.32 -32.50 12.00
CA GLY A 272 -9.38 -32.52 13.12
C GLY A 272 -8.13 -33.37 12.89
N LEU A 273 -7.88 -33.84 11.66
CA LEU A 273 -6.76 -34.72 11.32
C LEU A 273 -5.64 -34.01 10.56
N ALA A 274 -5.79 -32.74 10.22
CA ALA A 274 -4.76 -31.99 9.49
C ALA A 274 -3.47 -31.86 10.32
N ASP A 275 -2.32 -31.91 9.65
CA ASP A 275 -1.05 -31.56 10.29
C ASP A 275 -1.02 -30.06 10.61
N GLU A 276 -0.44 -29.72 11.76
CA GLU A 276 -0.34 -28.32 12.18
C GLU A 276 0.55 -27.55 11.19
N THR A 277 0.05 -26.43 10.68
CA THR A 277 0.86 -25.52 9.86
C THR A 277 1.87 -24.82 10.76
N ALA A 278 3.16 -25.07 10.54
CA ALA A 278 4.23 -24.42 11.29
C ALA A 278 4.32 -22.91 10.95
N ASN A 279 4.40 -22.04 11.96
CA ASN A 279 4.56 -20.60 11.80
C ASN A 279 6.01 -20.16 11.48
N ALA A 280 6.80 -20.98 10.80
CA ALA A 280 8.20 -20.70 10.54
C ALA A 280 8.37 -19.73 9.36
N ILE A 281 9.13 -18.64 9.60
CA ILE A 281 9.39 -17.52 8.67
C ILE A 281 10.02 -17.97 7.32
N ASN A 282 10.64 -19.15 7.28
CA ASN A 282 11.35 -19.68 6.10
C ASN A 282 10.66 -20.85 5.39
N VAL A 283 9.48 -21.28 5.84
CA VAL A 283 8.76 -22.35 5.15
C VAL A 283 7.78 -21.71 4.19
N GLY A 284 8.20 -21.54 2.93
CA GLY A 284 7.33 -21.29 1.78
C GLY A 284 6.41 -22.49 1.48
N GLY A 285 5.87 -23.13 2.51
CA GLY A 285 4.91 -24.20 2.43
C GLY A 285 3.58 -23.66 2.89
N THR A 286 2.69 -23.37 1.94
CA THR A 286 1.29 -23.67 2.18
C THR A 286 1.26 -25.13 2.60
N ALA A 287 0.86 -25.46 3.83
CA ALA A 287 0.48 -26.84 4.12
C ALA A 287 -0.49 -27.24 3.01
N GLU A 288 -0.14 -28.25 2.20
CA GLU A 288 -1.02 -28.74 1.16
C GLU A 288 -2.34 -29.11 1.85
N ILE A 289 -3.39 -28.34 1.56
CA ILE A 289 -4.71 -28.63 2.11
C ILE A 289 -5.10 -29.99 1.55
N GLY A 290 -5.10 -31.02 2.41
CA GLY A 290 -5.56 -32.35 2.02
C GLY A 290 -6.99 -32.24 1.49
N ARG A 291 -7.21 -32.59 0.22
CA ARG A 291 -8.51 -32.48 -0.48
C ARG A 291 -9.69 -33.08 0.30
N SER A 292 -9.44 -34.07 1.16
CA SER A 292 -10.43 -34.74 2.01
C SER A 292 -11.08 -33.82 3.06
N ALA A 293 -10.37 -32.81 3.60
CA ALA A 293 -10.87 -31.98 4.70
C ALA A 293 -11.86 -30.88 4.25
N ILE A 294 -11.85 -30.52 2.95
CA ILE A 294 -12.71 -29.49 2.37
C ILE A 294 -14.15 -30.02 2.16
N GLU A 295 -14.33 -31.33 2.03
CA GLU A 295 -15.64 -31.94 1.72
C GLU A 295 -16.53 -32.15 2.97
N THR A 296 -16.01 -31.94 4.18
CA THR A 296 -16.80 -32.07 5.42
C THR A 296 -17.72 -30.85 5.59
N PRO A 297 -19.05 -31.03 5.71
CA PRO A 297 -19.96 -29.90 5.85
C PRO A 297 -19.73 -29.19 7.20
N ALA A 298 -19.54 -27.87 7.14
CA ALA A 298 -19.39 -27.03 8.32
C ALA A 298 -20.59 -27.17 9.27
N GLU A 299 -20.33 -27.05 10.58
CA GLU A 299 -21.40 -26.85 11.54
C GLU A 299 -22.10 -25.51 11.29
N THR A 300 -23.40 -25.49 11.51
CA THR A 300 -24.20 -24.28 11.39
C THR A 300 -24.48 -23.73 12.79
N PHE A 301 -24.20 -22.44 12.98
CA PHE A 301 -24.38 -21.76 14.25
C PHE A 301 -25.46 -20.68 14.14
N ALA A 302 -26.31 -20.59 15.17
CA ALA A 302 -27.04 -19.37 15.47
C ALA A 302 -26.15 -18.48 16.35
N LEU A 303 -25.78 -17.31 15.83
CA LEU A 303 -25.04 -16.29 16.59
C LEU A 303 -26.06 -15.46 17.37
N GLU A 304 -26.37 -15.89 18.59
CA GLU A 304 -27.33 -15.20 19.45
C GLU A 304 -26.69 -13.95 20.06
N CYS A 305 -27.21 -12.79 19.71
CA CYS A 305 -26.72 -11.50 20.21
C CYS A 305 -27.02 -11.37 21.70
N ALA A 306 -25.96 -11.39 22.53
CA ALA A 306 -26.03 -11.10 23.94
C ALA A 306 -26.08 -9.59 24.21
N ALA A 307 -25.37 -8.80 23.40
CA ALA A 307 -25.44 -7.35 23.37
C ALA A 307 -24.98 -6.81 22.01
N SER A 308 -25.70 -5.82 21.47
CA SER A 308 -25.38 -5.15 20.21
C SER A 308 -24.29 -4.10 20.45
N GLY A 309 -23.18 -4.22 19.74
CA GLY A 309 -22.08 -3.25 19.80
C GLY A 309 -22.47 -1.92 19.19
N ALA A 310 -23.29 -1.94 18.12
CA ALA A 310 -23.82 -0.75 17.48
C ALA A 310 -24.78 0.03 18.39
N ASP A 311 -25.67 -0.67 19.11
CA ASP A 311 -26.62 -0.01 20.01
C ASP A 311 -25.88 0.65 21.19
N ALA A 312 -24.89 -0.05 21.76
CA ALA A 312 -24.05 0.51 22.82
C ALA A 312 -23.25 1.74 22.35
N ALA A 313 -22.80 1.76 21.10
CA ALA A 313 -22.12 2.92 20.51
C ALA A 313 -23.06 4.12 20.32
N VAL A 314 -24.27 3.87 19.81
CA VAL A 314 -25.31 4.89 19.65
C VAL A 314 -25.74 5.46 21.02
N GLU A 315 -25.91 4.60 22.02
CA GLU A 315 -26.22 5.01 23.40
C GLU A 315 -25.09 5.84 24.02
N ALA A 316 -23.83 5.42 23.83
CA ALA A 316 -22.68 6.15 24.34
C ALA A 316 -22.56 7.55 23.71
N ALA A 317 -22.79 7.65 22.39
CA ALA A 317 -22.82 8.91 21.65
C ALA A 317 -24.01 9.79 22.05
N GLY A 318 -25.13 9.17 22.44
CA GLY A 318 -26.34 9.83 22.93
C GLY A 318 -26.06 10.74 24.13
N GLY A 319 -26.34 12.04 23.94
CA GLY A 319 -26.15 13.06 24.98
C GLY A 319 -24.69 13.34 25.34
N ALA A 320 -23.71 12.81 24.59
CA ALA A 320 -22.33 13.25 24.69
C ALA A 320 -22.16 14.60 23.98
N ASP A 321 -21.26 15.45 24.49
CA ASP A 321 -20.94 16.73 23.86
C ASP A 321 -20.16 16.53 22.54
N ALA A 322 -19.37 15.44 22.48
CA ALA A 322 -18.67 14.97 21.29
C ALA A 322 -18.60 13.44 21.26
N ALA A 323 -18.63 12.87 20.06
CA ALA A 323 -18.36 11.45 19.82
C ALA A 323 -17.13 11.30 18.93
N ILE A 324 -16.24 10.37 19.24
CA ILE A 324 -14.98 10.16 18.53
C ILE A 324 -14.93 8.69 18.13
N VAL A 325 -15.10 8.43 16.82
CA VAL A 325 -15.23 7.08 16.27
C VAL A 325 -13.93 6.66 15.58
N PHE A 326 -13.30 5.60 16.09
CA PHE A 326 -12.08 5.01 15.58
C PHE A 326 -12.39 3.84 14.65
N VAL A 327 -11.98 3.97 13.39
CA VAL A 327 -12.14 2.95 12.33
C VAL A 327 -10.84 2.74 11.57
N GLY A 328 -10.73 1.66 10.80
CA GLY A 328 -9.53 1.37 10.00
C GLY A 328 -9.28 -0.13 9.84
N ASN A 329 -8.00 -0.53 9.86
CA ASN A 329 -7.61 -1.93 9.67
C ASN A 329 -6.78 -2.47 10.85
N HIS A 330 -6.82 -3.77 11.05
CA HIS A 330 -5.75 -4.49 11.74
C HIS A 330 -4.59 -4.68 10.74
N PRO A 331 -3.33 -4.41 11.09
CA PRO A 331 -2.20 -4.49 10.15
C PRO A 331 -1.83 -5.93 9.76
N LEU A 332 -2.44 -6.94 10.40
CA LEU A 332 -2.19 -8.38 10.19
C LEU A 332 -3.41 -9.19 9.74
N ILE A 333 -4.48 -8.58 9.22
CA ILE A 333 -5.69 -9.33 8.80
C ILE A 333 -5.94 -9.20 7.31
N ASN A 334 -6.57 -8.11 6.87
CA ASN A 334 -7.02 -7.97 5.49
C ASN A 334 -6.00 -7.26 4.58
N GLY A 335 -4.79 -6.94 5.05
CA GLY A 335 -3.78 -6.24 4.28
C GLY A 335 -2.43 -6.27 4.98
N LYS A 336 -1.65 -7.31 4.69
CA LYS A 336 -0.36 -7.63 5.31
C LYS A 336 0.59 -8.18 4.25
N GLU A 337 1.87 -8.34 4.57
CA GLU A 337 2.79 -9.00 3.65
C GLU A 337 2.23 -10.38 3.23
N THR A 338 2.36 -10.70 1.93
CA THR A 338 1.76 -11.86 1.24
C THR A 338 0.25 -11.84 1.02
N MET A 339 -0.48 -10.86 1.57
CA MET A 339 -1.94 -10.76 1.45
C MET A 339 -2.41 -9.33 1.24
N ASP A 340 -2.76 -9.03 -0.01
CA ASP A 340 -3.35 -7.75 -0.37
C ASP A 340 -4.81 -7.64 0.06
N ARG A 341 -5.29 -6.39 0.21
CA ARG A 341 -6.71 -6.15 0.45
C ARG A 341 -7.54 -6.53 -0.78
N PRO A 342 -8.69 -7.20 -0.60
CA PRO A 342 -9.60 -7.47 -1.70
C PRO A 342 -10.30 -6.21 -2.24
N ASP A 343 -10.37 -5.13 -1.44
CA ASP A 343 -10.89 -3.82 -1.85
C ASP A 343 -10.28 -2.69 -0.98
N ILE A 344 -10.47 -1.41 -1.36
CA ILE A 344 -9.95 -0.25 -0.62
C ILE A 344 -10.97 0.40 0.31
N THR A 345 -12.21 -0.08 0.35
CA THR A 345 -13.25 0.38 1.29
C THR A 345 -12.90 0.09 2.75
N LEU A 346 -13.56 0.78 3.68
CA LEU A 346 -13.60 0.33 5.07
C LEU A 346 -14.43 -0.96 5.18
N ALA A 347 -14.17 -1.74 6.23
CA ALA A 347 -15.08 -2.81 6.62
C ALA A 347 -16.51 -2.25 6.73
N ALA A 348 -17.47 -2.86 6.02
CA ALA A 348 -18.83 -2.35 5.92
C ALA A 348 -19.51 -2.15 7.29
N VAL A 349 -19.17 -2.98 8.28
CA VAL A 349 -19.66 -2.85 9.66
C VAL A 349 -19.11 -1.61 10.35
N GLN A 350 -17.83 -1.28 10.14
CA GLN A 350 -17.21 -0.09 10.70
C GLN A 350 -17.74 1.20 10.07
N GLU A 351 -17.93 1.23 8.74
CA GLU A 351 -18.56 2.38 8.08
C GLU A 351 -20.00 2.58 8.58
N ARG A 352 -20.79 1.50 8.68
CA ARG A 352 -22.15 1.56 9.23
C ARG A 352 -22.15 2.05 10.68
N LEU A 353 -21.25 1.54 11.53
CA LEU A 353 -21.11 1.99 12.92
C LEU A 353 -20.89 3.50 13.00
N ALA A 354 -19.93 4.03 12.23
CA ALA A 354 -19.65 5.46 12.19
C ALA A 354 -20.86 6.28 11.71
N LEU A 355 -21.58 5.80 10.70
CA LEU A 355 -22.78 6.45 10.18
C LEU A 355 -23.95 6.44 11.18
N GLU A 356 -24.16 5.37 11.94
CA GLU A 356 -25.20 5.34 12.98
C GLU A 356 -24.85 6.27 14.16
N VAL A 357 -23.58 6.32 14.56
CA VAL A 357 -23.11 7.27 15.58
C VAL A 357 -23.28 8.72 15.13
N LEU A 358 -22.96 9.03 13.86
CA LEU A 358 -23.19 10.35 13.26
C LEU A 358 -24.66 10.79 13.32
N LYS A 359 -25.61 9.86 13.14
CA LYS A 359 -27.05 10.17 13.28
C LYS A 359 -27.43 10.46 14.73
N ALA A 360 -26.79 9.79 15.68
CA ALA A 360 -27.05 9.97 17.11
C ALA A 360 -26.40 11.24 17.67
N ASN A 361 -25.27 11.68 17.11
CA ASN A 361 -24.53 12.85 17.54
C ASN A 361 -23.87 13.56 16.35
N LEU A 362 -24.34 14.78 16.05
CA LEU A 362 -23.80 15.57 14.95
C LEU A 362 -22.37 16.10 15.21
N ASN A 363 -21.92 16.13 16.48
CA ASN A 363 -20.55 16.49 16.85
C ASN A 363 -19.63 15.25 16.84
N THR A 364 -19.78 14.40 15.82
CA THR A 364 -18.97 13.19 15.68
C THR A 364 -17.72 13.47 14.85
N VAL A 365 -16.56 13.10 15.40
CA VAL A 365 -15.27 13.09 14.70
C VAL A 365 -14.92 11.65 14.34
N VAL A 366 -14.55 11.40 13.09
CA VAL A 366 -14.04 10.09 12.66
C VAL A 366 -12.52 10.12 12.67
N VAL A 367 -11.90 9.15 13.33
CA VAL A 367 -10.44 8.95 13.33
C VAL A 367 -10.13 7.63 12.62
N VAL A 368 -9.43 7.71 11.50
CA VAL A 368 -9.00 6.56 10.72
C VAL A 368 -7.59 6.18 11.13
N VAL A 369 -7.43 5.00 11.73
CA VAL A 369 -6.12 4.44 12.07
C VAL A 369 -5.84 3.28 11.12
N GLY A 370 -4.90 3.46 10.19
CA GLY A 370 -4.63 2.39 9.24
C GLY A 370 -3.41 2.57 8.35
N SER A 371 -3.01 1.47 7.71
CA SER A 371 -1.73 1.37 6.98
C SER A 371 -1.77 1.93 5.56
N TYR A 372 -2.96 2.12 4.97
CA TYR A 372 -3.14 2.37 3.53
C TYR A 372 -4.29 3.37 3.26
N PRO A 373 -4.46 3.84 2.01
CA PRO A 373 -5.62 4.64 1.61
C PRO A 373 -6.96 3.89 1.76
N PHE A 374 -8.02 4.60 2.11
CA PHE A 374 -9.38 4.06 2.19
C PHE A 374 -10.36 4.85 1.31
N ALA A 375 -11.28 4.15 0.63
CA ALA A 375 -12.46 4.78 0.02
C ALA A 375 -13.49 5.10 1.11
N LEU A 376 -13.53 6.36 1.54
CA LEU A 376 -14.37 6.87 2.64
C LEU A 376 -15.55 7.72 2.14
N ASN A 377 -16.10 7.43 0.95
CA ASN A 377 -17.03 8.33 0.27
C ASN A 377 -18.22 8.76 1.14
N ALA A 378 -18.86 7.81 1.84
CA ALA A 378 -20.02 8.11 2.68
C ALA A 378 -19.66 8.95 3.91
N LEU A 379 -18.47 8.73 4.49
CA LEU A 379 -17.99 9.50 5.63
C LEU A 379 -17.51 10.89 5.19
N GLN A 380 -16.86 11.02 4.04
CA GLN A 380 -16.48 12.32 3.47
C GLN A 380 -17.71 13.21 3.23
N ASP A 381 -18.83 12.62 2.80
CA ASP A 381 -20.10 13.35 2.62
C ASP A 381 -20.72 13.78 3.96
N LYS A 382 -20.72 12.91 4.98
CA LYS A 382 -21.58 13.08 6.18
C LYS A 382 -20.86 13.44 7.47
N ALA A 383 -19.61 13.03 7.65
CA ALA A 383 -18.86 13.33 8.85
C ALA A 383 -18.38 14.79 8.82
N PRO A 384 -18.54 15.57 9.90
CA PRO A 384 -18.05 16.94 9.92
C PRO A 384 -16.52 17.01 9.98
N ALA A 385 -15.87 16.06 10.66
CA ALA A 385 -14.41 16.01 10.74
C ALA A 385 -13.88 14.59 10.58
N ILE A 386 -12.77 14.48 9.85
CA ILE A 386 -12.05 13.21 9.61
C ILE A 386 -10.56 13.44 9.84
N LEU A 387 -9.99 12.67 10.76
CA LEU A 387 -8.56 12.55 11.00
C LEU A 387 -8.05 11.22 10.43
N TYR A 388 -6.80 11.20 9.98
CA TYR A 388 -6.08 10.00 9.59
C TYR A 388 -4.72 9.93 10.28
N THR A 389 -4.35 8.73 10.72
CA THR A 389 -3.00 8.40 11.18
C THR A 389 -2.67 6.96 10.80
N SER A 390 -1.38 6.66 10.63
CA SER A 390 -0.90 5.28 10.60
C SER A 390 -1.02 4.62 11.98
N HIS A 391 -0.63 3.35 12.09
CA HIS A 391 -0.38 2.69 13.38
C HIS A 391 0.87 3.32 14.05
N ALA A 392 0.72 4.53 14.59
CA ALA A 392 1.79 5.44 15.02
C ALA A 392 2.52 5.02 16.33
N GLY A 393 2.71 3.71 16.52
CA GLY A 393 3.53 3.14 17.60
C GLY A 393 3.05 3.49 19.01
N GLN A 394 4.00 3.48 19.95
CA GLN A 394 3.76 3.60 21.40
C GLN A 394 3.06 4.91 21.84
N GLU A 395 3.12 5.96 21.01
CA GLU A 395 2.59 7.30 21.30
C GLU A 395 1.30 7.63 20.49
N LEU A 396 0.71 6.64 19.81
CA LEU A 396 -0.51 6.81 19.01
C LEU A 396 -1.60 7.60 19.76
N GLY A 397 -1.90 7.20 21.00
CA GLY A 397 -3.00 7.80 21.76
C GLY A 397 -2.75 9.25 22.14
N HIS A 398 -1.54 9.60 22.57
CA HIS A 398 -1.18 10.99 22.86
C HIS A 398 -1.20 11.85 21.60
N ALA A 399 -0.63 11.37 20.49
CA ALA A 399 -0.60 12.13 19.24
C ALA A 399 -1.99 12.46 18.73
N VAL A 400 -2.90 11.48 18.75
CA VAL A 400 -4.31 11.70 18.35
C VAL A 400 -5.00 12.66 19.31
N ALA A 401 -4.83 12.52 20.62
CA ALA A 401 -5.43 13.42 21.60
C ALA A 401 -4.92 14.86 21.44
N ASP A 402 -3.60 15.05 21.31
CA ASP A 402 -2.98 16.37 21.15
C ASP A 402 -3.55 17.11 19.94
N VAL A 403 -3.84 16.41 18.83
CA VAL A 403 -4.47 17.00 17.64
C VAL A 403 -5.96 17.24 17.85
N LEU A 404 -6.71 16.26 18.38
CA LEU A 404 -8.15 16.38 18.63
C LEU A 404 -8.48 17.61 19.49
N PHE A 405 -7.66 17.89 20.50
CA PHE A 405 -7.86 19.00 21.44
C PHE A 405 -7.06 20.27 21.09
N GLY A 406 -6.31 20.25 19.99
CA GLY A 406 -5.61 21.43 19.47
C GLY A 406 -4.38 21.87 20.26
N ASP A 407 -3.81 20.97 21.06
CA ASP A 407 -2.46 21.15 21.64
C ASP A 407 -1.40 21.09 20.53
N VAL A 408 -1.69 20.33 19.47
CA VAL A 408 -0.95 20.32 18.21
C VAL A 408 -1.87 20.73 17.07
N ASN A 409 -1.39 21.66 16.24
CA ASN A 409 -2.03 22.00 14.98
C ASN A 409 -1.57 21.00 13.90
N PRO A 410 -2.46 20.22 13.27
CA PRO A 410 -2.06 19.17 12.34
C PRO A 410 -1.44 19.76 11.07
N ALA A 411 -0.33 19.16 10.65
CA ALA A 411 0.37 19.49 9.40
C ALA A 411 0.85 18.25 8.65
N GLY A 412 0.33 17.05 9.00
CA GLY A 412 0.51 15.86 8.19
C GLY A 412 -0.14 16.04 6.81
N ARG A 413 0.41 15.36 5.80
CA ARG A 413 -0.10 15.33 4.42
C ARG A 413 -0.17 13.88 3.95
N VAL A 414 -1.20 13.49 3.22
CA VAL A 414 -1.27 12.15 2.62
C VAL A 414 -0.16 11.99 1.57
N ASN A 415 0.62 10.92 1.67
CA ASN A 415 1.73 10.61 0.77
C ASN A 415 1.31 9.74 -0.44
N MET A 416 0.02 9.47 -0.58
CA MET A 416 -0.57 8.67 -1.63
C MET A 416 -1.85 9.34 -2.12
N THR A 417 -2.22 9.11 -3.38
CA THR A 417 -3.53 9.47 -3.91
C THR A 417 -4.58 8.51 -3.35
N TRP A 418 -5.62 9.04 -2.69
CA TRP A 418 -6.73 8.23 -2.20
C TRP A 418 -7.83 8.22 -3.26
N TYR A 419 -8.18 7.05 -3.77
CA TYR A 419 -9.19 6.87 -4.79
C TYR A 419 -10.58 6.68 -4.16
N LYS A 420 -11.63 7.04 -4.92
CA LYS A 420 -13.04 6.86 -4.54
C LYS A 420 -13.48 5.39 -4.66
N SER A 421 -12.88 4.60 -5.55
CA SER A 421 -13.16 3.17 -5.75
C SER A 421 -11.95 2.48 -6.38
N VAL A 422 -11.83 1.15 -6.21
CA VAL A 422 -10.90 0.33 -7.01
C VAL A 422 -11.21 0.40 -8.51
N ASP A 423 -12.43 0.77 -8.91
CA ASP A 423 -12.79 0.95 -10.33
C ASP A 423 -12.04 2.11 -11.00
N GLN A 424 -11.42 3.01 -10.22
CA GLN A 424 -10.54 4.06 -10.71
C GLN A 424 -9.11 3.56 -10.97
N LEU A 425 -8.80 2.31 -10.61
CA LEU A 425 -7.48 1.70 -10.78
C LEU A 425 -7.51 0.70 -11.95
N PRO A 426 -6.38 0.53 -12.66
CA PRO A 426 -6.27 -0.51 -13.66
C PRO A 426 -6.24 -1.89 -12.97
N PRO A 427 -6.33 -3.00 -13.74
CA PRO A 427 -6.31 -4.35 -13.19
C PRO A 427 -5.16 -4.57 -12.20
N PHE A 428 -5.41 -5.44 -11.22
CA PHE A 428 -4.52 -5.64 -10.07
C PHE A 428 -3.05 -5.88 -10.46
N MET A 429 -2.82 -6.70 -11.49
CA MET A 429 -1.48 -7.07 -11.97
C MET A 429 -0.87 -6.10 -13.01
N ASP A 430 -1.53 -4.99 -13.32
CA ASP A 430 -1.01 -3.97 -14.24
C ASP A 430 -0.22 -2.90 -13.47
N TYR A 431 1.11 -2.97 -13.52
CA TYR A 431 1.98 -2.02 -12.82
C TYR A 431 2.41 -0.81 -13.68
N ASP A 432 1.87 -0.63 -14.89
CA ASP A 432 2.17 0.56 -15.69
C ASP A 432 1.46 1.79 -15.11
N ILE A 433 2.24 2.68 -14.50
CA ILE A 433 1.71 3.90 -13.91
C ILE A 433 1.31 4.95 -14.96
N ILE A 434 1.88 4.91 -16.16
CA ILE A 434 1.72 5.90 -17.23
C ILE A 434 0.48 5.59 -18.07
N GLN A 435 0.38 4.36 -18.59
CA GLN A 435 -0.76 3.92 -19.39
C GLN A 435 -1.94 3.54 -18.50
N GLY A 436 -1.68 2.90 -17.35
CA GLY A 436 -2.70 2.60 -16.34
C GLY A 436 -3.19 3.82 -15.56
N GLY A 437 -2.65 5.02 -15.81
CA GLY A 437 -3.13 6.27 -15.22
C GLY A 437 -3.07 6.27 -13.69
N ARG A 438 -2.01 5.74 -13.10
CA ARG A 438 -1.87 5.62 -11.65
C ARG A 438 -1.19 6.85 -11.05
N THR A 439 -1.41 7.04 -9.74
CA THR A 439 -0.84 8.13 -8.92
C THR A 439 -1.29 9.52 -9.36
N TYR A 440 -1.02 10.54 -8.54
CA TYR A 440 -1.26 11.93 -8.92
C TYR A 440 -0.52 12.36 -10.21
N GLN A 441 0.52 11.63 -10.62
CA GLN A 441 1.30 11.93 -11.82
C GLN A 441 0.52 11.67 -13.10
N TYR A 442 -0.31 10.63 -13.18
CA TYR A 442 -0.96 10.20 -14.43
C TYR A 442 -2.46 9.94 -14.29
N PHE A 443 -3.00 9.94 -13.07
CA PHE A 443 -4.43 9.82 -12.83
C PHE A 443 -5.17 11.07 -13.30
N GLU A 444 -6.18 10.88 -14.14
CA GLU A 444 -6.97 11.97 -14.73
C GLU A 444 -8.36 12.10 -14.09
N GLY A 445 -8.74 11.13 -13.25
CA GLY A 445 -9.99 11.17 -12.51
C GLY A 445 -9.91 12.07 -11.27
N GLU A 446 -11.04 12.16 -10.58
CA GLU A 446 -11.14 12.90 -9.33
C GLU A 446 -10.81 11.98 -8.14
N PRO A 447 -9.73 12.26 -7.38
CA PRO A 447 -9.40 11.50 -6.18
C PRO A 447 -10.37 11.84 -5.03
N LEU A 448 -10.49 10.95 -4.06
CA LEU A 448 -11.13 11.26 -2.77
C LEU A 448 -10.27 12.23 -1.96
N TYR A 449 -8.97 11.95 -1.86
CA TYR A 449 -7.98 12.90 -1.35
C TYR A 449 -6.76 12.94 -2.28
N PRO A 450 -6.39 14.13 -2.79
CA PRO A 450 -5.24 14.28 -3.68
C PRO A 450 -3.92 14.07 -2.92
N PHE A 451 -2.85 13.78 -3.66
CA PHE A 451 -1.52 13.64 -3.06
C PHE A 451 -1.12 14.95 -2.37
N GLY A 452 -0.49 14.84 -1.21
CA GLY A 452 -0.09 16.01 -0.42
C GLY A 452 -1.26 16.73 0.25
N HIS A 453 -2.49 16.17 0.29
CA HIS A 453 -3.64 16.76 0.99
C HIS A 453 -3.51 16.62 2.51
N GLY A 454 -3.90 17.68 3.22
CA GLY A 454 -4.04 17.72 4.67
C GLY A 454 -4.36 19.14 5.11
N LEU A 455 -5.36 19.29 5.95
CA LEU A 455 -5.79 20.58 6.48
C LEU A 455 -4.97 20.96 7.73
N SER A 456 -5.14 22.20 8.16
CA SER A 456 -4.59 22.77 9.38
C SER A 456 -5.69 23.51 10.13
N TYR A 457 -5.50 23.78 11.42
CA TYR A 457 -6.31 24.75 12.16
C TYR A 457 -5.90 26.20 11.87
N SER A 458 -4.88 26.40 11.03
CA SER A 458 -4.39 27.69 10.56
C SER A 458 -4.58 27.83 9.05
N ASP A 459 -4.68 29.07 8.59
CA ASP A 459 -4.81 29.44 7.18
C ASP A 459 -3.55 30.12 6.70
N PHE A 460 -3.01 29.66 5.57
CA PHE A 460 -1.77 30.17 5.00
C PHE A 460 -2.02 30.83 3.65
N GLN A 461 -1.42 32.01 3.43
CA GLN A 461 -1.46 32.74 2.18
C GLN A 461 -0.11 32.63 1.47
N TYR A 462 -0.14 32.45 0.14
CA TYR A 462 1.04 32.23 -0.69
C TYR A 462 1.14 33.38 -1.70
N GLU A 463 2.29 34.05 -1.77
CA GLU A 463 2.47 35.24 -2.60
C GLU A 463 3.88 35.32 -3.22
N ASP A 464 4.03 36.23 -4.19
CA ASP A 464 5.33 36.67 -4.74
C ASP A 464 6.26 35.57 -5.24
N LEU A 465 5.77 34.66 -6.08
CA LEU A 465 6.65 33.72 -6.77
C LEU A 465 7.65 34.46 -7.67
N ARG A 466 8.94 34.22 -7.44
CA ARG A 466 10.06 34.77 -8.21
C ARG A 466 11.01 33.66 -8.61
N LEU A 467 11.38 33.63 -9.88
CA LEU A 467 12.36 32.68 -10.40
C LEU A 467 13.70 33.40 -10.59
N SER A 468 14.81 32.74 -10.27
CA SER A 468 16.15 33.28 -10.55
C SER A 468 16.42 33.43 -12.06
N ALA A 469 15.76 32.63 -12.89
CA ALA A 469 15.75 32.74 -14.34
C ALA A 469 14.45 32.17 -14.93
N THR A 470 13.93 32.78 -16.00
CA THR A 470 12.78 32.27 -16.77
C THR A 470 13.21 31.51 -18.02
N ARG A 471 14.50 31.55 -18.37
CA ARG A 471 15.11 30.77 -19.45
C ARG A 471 16.48 30.26 -19.02
N VAL A 472 16.75 28.99 -19.25
CA VAL A 472 18.02 28.33 -18.90
C VAL A 472 18.46 27.38 -19.99
N GLU A 473 19.77 27.20 -20.13
CA GLU A 473 20.38 26.17 -20.96
C GLU A 473 20.83 24.99 -20.10
N THR A 474 20.73 23.78 -20.62
CA THR A 474 21.15 22.59 -19.89
C THR A 474 22.66 22.55 -19.73
N GLY A 475 23.12 22.03 -18.60
CA GLY A 475 24.53 21.95 -18.27
C GLY A 475 24.73 21.21 -16.95
N LYS A 476 26.00 20.98 -16.61
CA LYS A 476 26.34 20.34 -15.34
C LYS A 476 26.00 21.28 -14.17
N ASP A 477 25.37 20.76 -13.14
CA ASP A 477 25.05 21.46 -11.88
C ASP A 477 24.14 22.71 -12.03
N VAL A 478 23.44 22.85 -13.18
CA VAL A 478 22.49 23.96 -13.41
C VAL A 478 21.21 23.74 -12.60
N ALA A 479 20.78 24.79 -11.90
CA ALA A 479 19.54 24.80 -11.13
C ALA A 479 18.83 26.16 -11.28
N VAL A 480 17.51 26.15 -11.10
CA VAL A 480 16.69 27.35 -10.97
C VAL A 480 16.25 27.48 -9.52
N GLU A 481 16.37 28.67 -8.96
CA GLU A 481 15.86 28.97 -7.62
C GLU A 481 14.49 29.60 -7.75
N LEU A 482 13.56 29.17 -6.90
CA LEU A 482 12.21 29.71 -6.81
C LEU A 482 12.01 30.26 -5.41
N ALA A 483 11.75 31.55 -5.30
CA ALA A 483 11.42 32.19 -4.04
C ALA A 483 9.92 32.53 -3.97
N CYS A 484 9.30 32.32 -2.82
CA CYS A 484 7.92 32.77 -2.55
C CYS A 484 7.76 33.18 -1.08
N ARG A 485 6.66 33.87 -0.78
CA ARG A 485 6.29 34.26 0.57
C ARG A 485 5.10 33.44 1.05
N VAL A 486 5.19 32.94 2.28
CA VAL A 486 4.07 32.25 2.95
C VAL A 486 3.79 32.94 4.28
N THR A 487 2.53 33.35 4.46
CA THR A 487 2.06 34.07 5.64
C THR A 487 1.00 33.26 6.36
N ASN A 488 1.12 33.08 7.68
CA ASN A 488 0.02 32.57 8.49
C ASN A 488 -0.97 33.70 8.76
N THR A 489 -2.15 33.60 8.14
CA THR A 489 -3.21 34.62 8.20
C THR A 489 -4.23 34.36 9.32
N SER A 490 -4.06 33.27 10.06
CA SER A 490 -4.94 32.88 11.16
C SER A 490 -4.48 33.42 12.52
N GLY A 491 -5.35 33.29 13.52
CA GLY A 491 -5.04 33.64 14.92
C GLY A 491 -4.28 32.57 15.70
N ARG A 492 -3.84 31.47 15.07
CA ARG A 492 -3.16 30.34 15.73
C ARG A 492 -1.85 30.02 15.04
N ALA A 493 -0.83 29.64 15.80
CA ALA A 493 0.41 29.10 15.25
C ALA A 493 0.13 27.77 14.53
N GLY A 494 0.85 27.50 13.45
CA GLY A 494 0.67 26.28 12.68
C GLY A 494 1.87 25.99 11.80
N GLU A 495 2.00 24.73 11.42
CA GLU A 495 2.96 24.32 10.42
C GLU A 495 2.29 24.17 9.05
N GLU A 496 2.98 24.57 7.99
CA GLU A 496 2.57 24.38 6.59
C GLU A 496 3.62 23.55 5.84
N VAL A 497 3.17 22.70 4.92
CA VAL A 497 4.01 21.92 4.02
C VAL A 497 3.83 22.46 2.61
N VAL A 498 4.73 23.38 2.24
CA VAL A 498 4.77 24.05 0.94
C VAL A 498 5.41 23.11 -0.08
N GLN A 499 4.68 22.79 -1.14
CA GLN A 499 5.07 21.79 -2.13
C GLN A 499 5.34 22.44 -3.48
N LEU A 500 6.51 22.13 -4.08
CA LEU A 500 6.89 22.55 -5.43
C LEU A 500 6.68 21.39 -6.40
N TYR A 501 5.87 21.64 -7.44
CA TYR A 501 5.61 20.72 -8.55
C TYR A 501 6.15 21.29 -9.86
N VAL A 502 6.53 20.38 -10.76
CA VAL A 502 6.91 20.70 -12.14
C VAL A 502 5.98 19.95 -13.10
N ARG A 503 5.55 20.63 -14.17
CA ARG A 503 4.85 20.03 -15.30
C ARG A 503 5.57 20.38 -16.60
N ALA A 504 5.92 19.38 -17.39
CA ALA A 504 6.44 19.59 -18.74
C ALA A 504 5.24 19.79 -19.70
N GLU A 505 5.22 20.89 -20.45
CA GLU A 505 4.09 21.22 -21.33
C GLU A 505 4.17 20.50 -22.68
N ASN A 506 5.39 20.20 -23.14
CA ASN A 506 5.64 19.50 -24.40
C ASN A 506 6.77 18.51 -24.22
N SER A 507 6.58 17.28 -24.69
CA SER A 507 7.57 16.20 -24.63
C SER A 507 7.22 15.14 -25.68
N ARG A 508 8.23 14.44 -26.21
CA ARG A 508 7.99 13.31 -27.12
C ARG A 508 7.24 12.17 -26.43
N VAL A 509 7.49 11.96 -25.14
CA VAL A 509 6.85 10.90 -24.33
C VAL A 509 5.77 11.47 -23.41
N LYS A 510 4.83 10.65 -22.95
CA LYS A 510 3.86 11.08 -21.94
C LYS A 510 4.61 11.42 -20.65
N ARG A 511 4.41 12.64 -20.13
CA ARG A 511 5.03 13.15 -18.90
C ARG A 511 4.01 13.17 -17.77
N PRO A 512 4.46 13.18 -16.50
CA PRO A 512 3.60 13.46 -15.37
C PRO A 512 2.82 14.77 -15.58
N ARG A 513 1.53 14.77 -15.23
CA ARG A 513 0.70 15.98 -15.11
C ARG A 513 1.24 16.91 -14.05
N LEU A 514 1.80 16.34 -12.99
CA LEU A 514 2.54 17.02 -11.92
C LEU A 514 3.64 16.07 -11.45
N GLN A 515 4.83 16.59 -11.20
CA GLN A 515 5.93 15.87 -10.56
C GLN A 515 6.40 16.70 -9.37
N LEU A 516 6.29 16.17 -8.15
CA LEU A 516 6.87 16.81 -6.97
C LEU A 516 8.38 16.94 -7.16
N ALA A 517 8.89 18.16 -7.05
CA ALA A 517 10.30 18.48 -7.22
C ALA A 517 10.99 18.79 -5.89
N ASP A 518 10.29 19.45 -4.97
CA ASP A 518 10.81 19.81 -3.64
C ASP A 518 9.63 20.10 -2.68
N PHE A 519 9.87 20.10 -1.38
CA PHE A 519 8.91 20.55 -0.38
C PHE A 519 9.61 21.07 0.88
N GLN A 520 8.97 22.00 1.58
CA GLN A 520 9.46 22.51 2.86
C GLN A 520 8.34 22.55 3.89
N ARG A 521 8.63 22.06 5.10
CA ARG A 521 7.74 22.16 6.26
C ARG A 521 8.23 23.30 7.14
N ILE A 522 7.38 24.28 7.38
CA ILE A 522 7.71 25.48 8.14
C ILE A 522 6.68 25.72 9.23
N GLU A 523 7.12 26.21 10.38
CA GLU A 523 6.25 26.71 11.44
C GLU A 523 6.11 28.23 11.30
N LEU A 524 4.89 28.74 11.46
CA LEU A 524 4.61 30.17 11.44
C LEU A 524 3.67 30.55 12.59
N LEU A 525 4.05 31.57 13.35
CA LEU A 525 3.20 32.22 14.33
C LEU A 525 2.08 33.04 13.65
N PRO A 526 1.01 33.42 14.37
CA PRO A 526 -0.05 34.27 13.83
C PRO A 526 0.49 35.57 13.22
N GLY A 527 0.18 35.81 11.95
CA GLY A 527 0.63 36.99 11.20
C GLY A 527 2.09 36.95 10.74
N GLU A 528 2.84 35.88 11.03
CA GLU A 528 4.22 35.71 10.58
C GLU A 528 4.28 35.36 9.10
N THR A 529 5.27 35.93 8.41
CA THR A 529 5.60 35.65 7.00
C THR A 529 7.01 35.06 6.93
N ALA A 530 7.18 33.96 6.20
CA ALA A 530 8.47 33.42 5.81
C ALA A 530 8.73 33.62 4.32
N ASP A 531 9.97 34.00 3.99
CA ASP A 531 10.52 33.92 2.63
C ASP A 531 11.11 32.52 2.43
N LEU A 532 10.56 31.76 1.49
CA LEU A 532 11.01 30.41 1.15
C LEU A 532 11.79 30.42 -0.15
N THR A 533 12.80 29.57 -0.24
CA THR A 533 13.57 29.34 -1.47
C THR A 533 13.67 27.85 -1.74
N PHE A 534 13.20 27.43 -2.91
CA PHE A 534 13.32 26.08 -3.43
C PHE A 534 14.40 26.03 -4.50
N ARG A 535 15.09 24.90 -4.58
CA ARG A 535 16.09 24.65 -5.61
C ARG A 535 15.59 23.56 -6.55
N LEU A 536 15.48 23.88 -7.83
CA LEU A 536 15.16 22.92 -8.89
C LEU A 536 16.41 22.62 -9.72
N PRO A 537 17.17 21.53 -9.44
CA PRO A 537 18.23 21.06 -10.31
C PRO A 537 17.63 20.62 -11.65
N LEU A 538 18.15 21.09 -12.79
CA LEU A 538 17.61 20.68 -14.09
C LEU A 538 17.76 19.18 -14.35
N GLU A 539 18.73 18.53 -13.72
CA GLU A 539 18.90 17.08 -13.80
C GLU A 539 17.69 16.29 -13.28
N SER A 540 16.86 16.86 -12.38
CA SER A 540 15.62 16.22 -11.93
C SER A 540 14.55 16.12 -13.04
N LEU A 541 14.70 16.92 -14.11
CA LEU A 541 13.79 16.93 -15.27
C LEU A 541 14.17 15.87 -16.32
N ARG A 542 15.27 15.14 -16.12
CA ARG A 542 15.77 14.16 -17.09
C ARG A 542 14.77 13.04 -17.34
N ILE A 543 14.71 12.59 -18.57
CA ILE A 543 13.97 11.40 -19.00
C ILE A 543 14.91 10.42 -19.67
N TRP A 544 14.55 9.14 -19.62
CA TRP A 544 15.21 8.12 -20.39
C TRP A 544 14.71 8.15 -21.84
N ASP A 545 15.56 8.56 -22.76
CA ASP A 545 15.26 8.55 -24.19
C ASP A 545 15.57 7.18 -24.78
N VAL A 546 14.51 6.42 -25.05
CA VAL A 546 14.58 5.08 -25.64
C VAL A 546 15.05 5.05 -27.10
N THR A 547 15.05 6.19 -27.81
CA THR A 547 15.52 6.29 -29.20
C THR A 547 17.04 6.32 -29.30
N ARG A 548 17.71 6.82 -28.25
CA ARG A 548 19.17 6.96 -28.15
C ARG A 548 19.78 6.19 -26.97
N GLU A 549 18.96 5.51 -26.17
CA GLU A 549 19.32 4.75 -24.96
C GLU A 549 20.17 5.57 -23.97
N ARG A 550 19.74 6.80 -23.66
CA ARG A 550 20.40 7.66 -22.68
C ARG A 550 19.44 8.62 -21.98
N PHE A 551 19.87 9.15 -20.84
CA PHE A 551 19.17 10.27 -20.24
C PHE A 551 19.33 11.55 -21.08
N CYS A 552 18.27 12.34 -21.16
CA CYS A 552 18.30 13.69 -21.71
C CYS A 552 17.30 14.60 -20.98
N ILE A 553 17.50 15.91 -21.10
CA ILE A 553 16.54 16.93 -20.67
C ILE A 553 16.02 17.57 -21.96
N GLU A 554 14.71 17.53 -22.18
CA GLU A 554 14.12 18.05 -23.40
C GLU A 554 14.11 19.59 -23.44
N SER A 555 14.25 20.14 -24.64
CA SER A 555 13.89 21.53 -24.90
C SER A 555 12.38 21.70 -24.79
N GLY A 556 11.93 22.69 -24.03
CA GLY A 556 10.50 22.95 -23.89
C GLY A 556 10.15 23.95 -22.80
N GLU A 557 8.85 24.18 -22.68
CA GLU A 557 8.26 24.95 -21.59
C GLU A 557 7.92 24.03 -20.42
N TYR A 558 8.29 24.47 -19.23
CA TYR A 558 8.00 23.81 -17.97
C TYR A 558 7.23 24.78 -17.08
N THR A 559 6.11 24.33 -16.55
CA THR A 559 5.32 25.07 -15.57
C THR A 559 5.73 24.64 -14.17
N LEU A 560 6.07 25.62 -13.34
CA LEU A 560 6.49 25.44 -11.96
C LEU A 560 5.33 25.90 -11.06
N LEU A 561 4.87 25.02 -10.16
CA LEU A 561 3.64 25.21 -9.41
C LEU A 561 3.95 25.07 -7.91
N ILE A 562 3.53 26.03 -7.09
CA ILE A 562 3.66 25.95 -5.63
C ILE A 562 2.26 25.91 -5.01
N GLY A 563 2.07 24.97 -4.08
CA GLY A 563 0.78 24.74 -3.45
C GLY A 563 0.87 24.13 -2.05
N SER A 564 -0.30 23.90 -1.46
CA SER A 564 -0.47 23.17 -0.20
C SER A 564 -0.71 21.67 -0.41
N SER A 565 -1.09 21.27 -1.63
CA SER A 565 -1.29 19.89 -2.08
C SER A 565 -1.20 19.80 -3.62
N SER A 566 -1.29 18.60 -4.19
CA SER A 566 -1.33 18.42 -5.64
C SER A 566 -2.62 18.94 -6.30
N ALA A 567 -3.65 19.33 -5.53
CA ALA A 567 -4.91 19.89 -6.03
C ALA A 567 -5.14 21.36 -5.65
N ASP A 568 -4.38 21.89 -4.67
CA ASP A 568 -4.44 23.29 -4.24
C ASP A 568 -3.11 23.98 -4.58
N LEU A 569 -3.00 24.33 -5.85
CA LEU A 569 -1.86 25.02 -6.45
C LEU A 569 -2.16 26.52 -6.52
N ARG A 570 -1.36 27.32 -5.83
CA ARG A 570 -1.66 28.73 -5.55
C ARG A 570 -0.78 29.69 -6.32
N LEU A 571 0.45 29.28 -6.64
CA LEU A 571 1.40 30.08 -7.41
C LEU A 571 1.86 29.30 -8.65
N GLU A 572 2.03 30.00 -9.75
CA GLU A 572 2.50 29.45 -11.04
C GLU A 572 3.61 30.32 -11.63
N GLY A 573 4.67 29.67 -12.12
CA GLY A 573 5.75 30.28 -12.88
C GLY A 573 6.07 29.45 -14.13
N ARG A 574 6.73 30.07 -15.12
CA ARG A 574 7.13 29.40 -16.36
C ARG A 574 8.62 29.45 -16.56
N LEU A 575 9.17 28.33 -17.03
CA LEU A 575 10.59 28.14 -17.32
C LEU A 575 10.76 27.56 -18.73
N THR A 576 11.44 28.31 -19.59
CA THR A 576 11.92 27.80 -20.87
C THR A 576 13.26 27.09 -20.67
N VAL A 577 13.32 25.80 -20.94
CA VAL A 577 14.58 25.03 -20.91
C VAL A 577 15.06 24.82 -22.35
N ALA A 578 16.28 25.24 -22.63
CA ALA A 578 17.02 24.94 -23.85
C ALA A 578 17.88 23.69 -23.60
N GLY A 579 17.29 22.52 -23.85
CA GLY A 579 17.91 21.22 -23.76
C GLY A 579 18.01 20.53 -25.11
N GLU A 580 17.71 19.24 -25.15
CA GLU A 580 17.78 18.43 -26.36
C GLU A 580 16.41 18.26 -27.02
N THR A 581 16.38 18.03 -28.34
CA THR A 581 15.18 17.52 -29.01
C THR A 581 15.39 16.02 -29.27
N ILE A 582 14.49 15.18 -28.77
CA ILE A 582 14.55 13.75 -29.06
C ILE A 582 14.26 13.55 -30.56
N PRO A 583 15.15 12.88 -31.32
CA PRO A 583 14.94 12.69 -32.74
C PRO A 583 13.81 11.68 -33.00
N PRO A 584 13.26 11.66 -34.22
CA PRO A 584 12.41 10.56 -34.67
C PRO A 584 13.15 9.21 -34.54
N ARG A 585 12.39 8.16 -34.29
CA ARG A 585 12.93 6.81 -34.11
C ARG A 585 13.50 6.26 -35.41
N ASP A 586 14.74 5.80 -35.39
CA ASP A 586 15.38 5.10 -36.52
C ASP A 586 15.14 3.58 -36.40
N LEU A 587 14.00 3.12 -36.92
CA LEU A 587 13.64 1.69 -36.89
C LEU A 587 14.52 0.80 -37.78
N LYS A 588 15.47 1.37 -38.53
CA LYS A 588 16.47 0.57 -39.27
C LYS A 588 17.54 -0.02 -38.37
N ARG A 589 17.67 0.51 -37.16
CA ARG A 589 18.51 -0.04 -36.10
C ARG A 589 17.72 -1.08 -35.32
N VAL A 590 18.46 -1.99 -34.68
CA VAL A 590 17.88 -2.93 -33.72
C VAL A 590 17.18 -2.12 -32.61
N THR A 591 15.87 -2.28 -32.52
CA THR A 591 15.00 -1.62 -31.55
C THR A 591 14.48 -2.70 -30.60
N ARG A 592 14.74 -2.54 -29.30
CA ARG A 592 14.19 -3.44 -28.28
C ARG A 592 12.67 -3.36 -28.30
N ALA A 593 12.01 -4.51 -28.24
CA ALA A 593 10.54 -4.54 -28.21
C ALA A 593 10.00 -3.84 -26.96
N ALA A 594 10.71 -3.96 -25.83
CA ALA A 594 10.40 -3.27 -24.57
C ALA A 594 10.45 -1.73 -24.64
N ASN A 595 11.03 -1.15 -25.71
CA ASN A 595 11.07 0.30 -25.93
C ASN A 595 9.82 0.81 -26.65
N TYR A 596 8.67 0.16 -26.49
CA TYR A 596 7.39 0.59 -27.06
C TYR A 596 6.92 1.90 -26.43
N ASP A 597 6.12 2.68 -27.16
CA ASP A 597 5.52 3.94 -26.69
C ASP A 597 4.09 3.72 -26.13
N ALA A 598 3.41 2.63 -26.52
CA ALA A 598 2.11 2.20 -26.01
C ALA A 598 1.87 0.72 -26.36
N TYR A 599 0.90 0.08 -25.70
CA TYR A 599 0.60 -1.33 -25.95
C TYR A 599 -0.85 -1.72 -25.64
N THR A 600 -1.22 -2.95 -25.99
CA THR A 600 -2.39 -3.66 -25.45
C THR A 600 -2.07 -5.15 -25.39
N GLY A 601 -2.45 -5.82 -24.29
CA GLY A 601 -2.22 -7.26 -24.14
C GLY A 601 -0.74 -7.64 -24.07
N ILE A 602 0.10 -6.75 -23.53
CA ILE A 602 1.56 -6.96 -23.40
C ILE A 602 1.95 -6.87 -21.92
N TYR A 603 2.87 -7.74 -21.49
CA TYR A 603 3.65 -7.56 -20.27
C TYR A 603 5.15 -7.71 -20.58
N LEU A 604 6.00 -7.20 -19.69
CA LEU A 604 7.45 -7.36 -19.80
C LEU A 604 7.89 -8.62 -19.05
N GLY A 605 8.65 -9.47 -19.73
CA GLY A 605 9.30 -10.65 -19.13
C GLY A 605 10.80 -10.70 -19.43
N GLU A 606 11.43 -11.79 -19.02
CA GLU A 606 12.86 -12.00 -19.24
C GLU A 606 13.16 -12.45 -20.68
N CYS A 607 14.25 -11.93 -21.25
CA CYS A 607 14.89 -12.46 -22.43
C CYS A 607 16.16 -13.21 -22.01
N SER A 608 16.22 -14.53 -22.25
CA SER A 608 17.38 -15.36 -21.92
C SER A 608 18.67 -14.98 -22.69
N GLU A 609 18.54 -14.24 -23.80
CA GLU A 609 19.67 -13.63 -24.54
C GLU A 609 20.11 -12.28 -23.96
N GLY A 610 19.45 -11.81 -22.89
CA GLY A 610 19.74 -10.57 -22.17
C GLY A 610 18.62 -9.53 -22.27
N GLY A 611 18.34 -8.85 -21.15
CA GLY A 611 17.35 -7.78 -21.06
C GLY A 611 15.90 -8.26 -20.95
N SER A 612 14.96 -7.40 -21.33
CA SER A 612 13.52 -7.67 -21.25
C SER A 612 12.93 -8.00 -22.62
N ALA A 613 11.92 -8.87 -22.63
CA ALA A 613 11.08 -9.16 -23.78
C ALA A 613 9.66 -8.59 -23.58
N ALA A 614 9.02 -8.19 -24.67
CA ALA A 614 7.61 -7.87 -24.69
C ALA A 614 6.81 -9.15 -25.01
N ILE A 615 5.96 -9.60 -24.08
CA ILE A 615 5.25 -10.86 -24.15
C ILE A 615 3.76 -10.60 -24.34
N VAL A 616 3.15 -11.26 -25.33
CA VAL A 616 1.71 -11.16 -25.57
C VAL A 616 0.94 -12.04 -24.60
N SER A 617 0.00 -11.44 -23.87
CA SER A 617 -0.93 -12.12 -22.97
C SER A 617 -2.25 -12.41 -23.67
N GLY A 618 -2.84 -13.59 -23.46
CA GLY A 618 -4.17 -13.92 -23.98
C GLY A 618 -4.27 -14.10 -25.50
N GLY A 619 -3.13 -14.31 -26.18
CA GLY A 619 -3.07 -14.68 -27.60
C GLY A 619 -3.31 -13.54 -28.61
N THR A 620 -3.60 -12.33 -28.14
CA THR A 620 -3.70 -11.13 -28.99
C THR A 620 -3.14 -9.90 -28.28
N GLY A 621 -2.54 -8.98 -29.03
CA GLY A 621 -1.99 -7.76 -28.46
C GLY A 621 -1.27 -6.92 -29.49
N TRP A 622 -0.83 -5.73 -29.10
CA TRP A 622 -0.03 -4.88 -29.98
C TRP A 622 0.96 -4.00 -29.23
N LEU A 623 2.00 -3.62 -29.94
CA LEU A 623 3.06 -2.70 -29.53
C LEU A 623 3.09 -1.51 -30.50
N ALA A 624 3.10 -0.29 -29.98
CA ALA A 624 3.24 0.92 -30.77
C ALA A 624 4.66 1.49 -30.66
N PHE A 625 5.24 1.87 -31.79
CA PHE A 625 6.50 2.58 -31.92
C PHE A 625 6.23 3.87 -32.69
N LYS A 626 6.04 4.95 -31.94
CA LYS A 626 5.61 6.24 -32.48
C LYS A 626 6.78 7.02 -33.06
N ASP A 627 6.45 7.92 -33.97
CA ASP A 627 7.35 8.91 -34.53
C ASP A 627 8.59 8.29 -35.21
N ALA A 628 8.39 7.28 -36.07
CA ALA A 628 9.47 6.58 -36.74
C ALA A 628 9.77 7.16 -38.13
N GLU A 629 11.06 7.38 -38.44
CA GLU A 629 11.52 7.87 -39.74
C GLU A 629 11.97 6.70 -40.64
N LEU A 630 11.10 6.29 -41.56
CA LEU A 630 11.34 5.14 -42.45
C LEU A 630 12.05 5.54 -43.76
N GLY A 631 12.14 6.83 -44.10
CA GLY A 631 12.80 7.31 -45.31
C GLY A 631 12.10 6.91 -46.62
N LYS A 632 12.88 6.59 -47.67
CA LYS A 632 12.39 6.35 -49.05
C LYS A 632 11.81 4.94 -49.31
N GLY A 633 11.70 4.10 -48.28
CA GLY A 633 11.03 2.81 -48.36
C GLY A 633 11.80 1.72 -47.63
N VAL A 634 11.21 1.22 -46.54
CA VAL A 634 11.55 -0.06 -45.91
C VAL A 634 10.77 -1.14 -46.65
N SER A 635 11.42 -2.24 -47.01
CA SER A 635 10.79 -3.35 -47.73
C SER A 635 10.76 -4.66 -46.94
N VAL A 636 11.48 -4.76 -45.82
CA VAL A 636 11.53 -5.96 -44.97
C VAL A 636 11.53 -5.58 -43.50
N ILE A 637 10.86 -6.36 -42.66
CA ILE A 637 11.07 -6.35 -41.20
C ILE A 637 11.79 -7.62 -40.79
N GLU A 638 12.75 -7.50 -39.89
CA GLU A 638 13.33 -8.62 -39.15
C GLU A 638 12.97 -8.47 -37.66
N LEU A 639 12.44 -9.54 -37.06
CA LEU A 639 12.11 -9.58 -35.64
C LEU A 639 12.76 -10.79 -34.97
N ARG A 640 13.12 -10.64 -33.70
CA ARG A 640 13.63 -11.70 -32.82
C ARG A 640 12.54 -12.10 -31.86
N ALA A 641 12.06 -13.33 -31.97
CA ALA A 641 10.93 -13.82 -31.21
C ALA A 641 11.10 -15.24 -30.69
N ALA A 642 10.33 -15.55 -29.65
CA ALA A 642 10.23 -16.87 -29.02
C ALA A 642 8.74 -17.15 -28.68
N GLY A 643 8.31 -18.41 -28.78
CA GLY A 643 6.92 -18.79 -28.55
C GLY A 643 6.70 -20.29 -28.67
N THR A 644 5.77 -20.83 -27.88
CA THR A 644 5.42 -22.26 -27.86
C THR A 644 4.30 -22.62 -28.84
N GLU A 645 3.61 -21.63 -29.37
CA GLU A 645 2.50 -21.76 -30.31
C GLU A 645 2.81 -21.05 -31.62
N GLU A 646 2.08 -21.38 -32.68
CA GLU A 646 2.10 -20.57 -33.89
C GLU A 646 1.45 -19.22 -33.61
N ALA A 647 2.13 -18.13 -34.01
CA ALA A 647 1.61 -16.79 -33.84
C ALA A 647 1.52 -16.02 -35.16
N VAL A 648 0.49 -15.21 -35.33
CA VAL A 648 0.30 -14.38 -36.52
C VAL A 648 0.63 -12.93 -36.18
N VAL A 649 1.68 -12.41 -36.81
CA VAL A 649 2.16 -11.04 -36.60
C VAL A 649 1.86 -10.17 -37.82
N GLU A 650 1.27 -9.00 -37.58
CA GLU A 650 1.08 -7.95 -38.57
C GLU A 650 1.90 -6.71 -38.22
N VAL A 651 2.40 -6.04 -39.25
CA VAL A 651 2.94 -4.68 -39.14
C VAL A 651 1.92 -3.74 -39.74
N ARG A 652 1.43 -2.80 -38.93
CA ARG A 652 0.50 -1.75 -39.37
C ARG A 652 1.07 -0.36 -39.16
N LEU A 653 0.63 0.56 -39.99
CA LEU A 653 1.09 1.95 -39.97
C LEU A 653 0.00 2.87 -39.43
N ASP A 654 0.37 3.87 -38.66
CA ASP A 654 -0.49 4.98 -38.21
C ASP A 654 -1.71 4.54 -37.36
N GLY A 655 -1.71 3.31 -36.83
CA GLY A 655 -2.70 2.80 -35.89
C GLY A 655 -2.84 1.26 -35.90
N PRO A 656 -3.47 0.67 -34.87
CA PRO A 656 -3.75 -0.78 -34.84
C PRO A 656 -4.75 -1.20 -35.93
N ASP A 657 -5.66 -0.33 -36.35
CA ASP A 657 -6.56 -0.56 -37.49
C ASP A 657 -6.07 0.10 -38.79
N GLY A 658 -4.84 0.64 -38.76
CA GLY A 658 -4.25 1.36 -39.87
C GLY A 658 -3.83 0.44 -41.04
N PRO A 659 -3.27 1.02 -42.12
CA PRO A 659 -2.84 0.27 -43.30
C PRO A 659 -1.90 -0.89 -42.94
N LEU A 660 -2.22 -2.08 -43.47
CA LEU A 660 -1.38 -3.26 -43.34
C LEU A 660 -0.13 -3.09 -44.22
N ALA A 661 1.04 -3.08 -43.59
CA ALA A 661 2.32 -3.05 -44.30
C ALA A 661 2.84 -4.46 -44.56
N GLY A 662 2.66 -5.40 -43.64
CA GLY A 662 3.09 -6.79 -43.84
C GLY A 662 2.51 -7.75 -42.80
N ARG A 663 2.57 -9.04 -43.10
CA ARG A 663 2.03 -10.11 -42.26
C ARG A 663 2.90 -11.36 -42.35
N CYS A 664 3.08 -12.06 -41.23
CA CYS A 664 3.83 -13.31 -41.15
C CYS A 664 3.23 -14.26 -40.11
N ALA A 665 3.22 -15.56 -40.42
CA ALA A 665 3.00 -16.61 -39.44
C ALA A 665 4.35 -17.06 -38.90
N ILE A 666 4.51 -17.01 -37.58
CA ILE A 666 5.71 -17.41 -36.86
C ILE A 666 5.45 -18.80 -36.26
N PRO A 667 6.15 -19.85 -36.71
CA PRO A 667 5.99 -21.18 -36.16
C PRO A 667 6.51 -21.26 -34.72
N PRO A 668 6.03 -22.23 -33.92
CA PRO A 668 6.52 -22.43 -32.56
C PRO A 668 8.01 -22.76 -32.56
N CYS A 669 8.77 -22.13 -31.67
CA CYS A 669 10.20 -22.37 -31.50
C CYS A 669 10.63 -22.71 -30.07
N GLY A 670 9.75 -22.51 -29.08
CA GLY A 670 9.99 -22.68 -27.64
C GLY A 670 10.00 -21.34 -26.89
N GLU A 671 9.62 -21.35 -25.61
CA GLU A 671 9.38 -20.14 -24.79
C GLU A 671 10.56 -19.17 -24.69
N GLN A 672 11.78 -19.71 -24.62
CA GLN A 672 13.04 -18.93 -24.55
C GLN A 672 14.02 -19.32 -25.67
N ALA A 673 13.51 -19.96 -26.72
CA ALA A 673 14.28 -20.41 -27.87
C ALA A 673 14.18 -19.36 -28.99
N TRP A 674 14.91 -18.27 -28.80
CA TRP A 674 14.85 -17.08 -29.63
C TRP A 674 15.34 -17.34 -31.07
N ARG A 675 14.51 -16.95 -32.05
CA ARG A 675 14.81 -17.05 -33.49
C ARG A 675 14.49 -15.75 -34.20
N SER A 676 15.19 -15.51 -35.30
CA SER A 676 14.96 -14.35 -36.16
C SER A 676 14.03 -14.74 -37.31
N PHE A 677 13.01 -13.91 -37.55
CA PHE A 677 12.05 -14.08 -38.64
C PHE A 677 12.05 -12.82 -39.50
N SER A 678 11.88 -12.96 -40.81
CA SER A 678 11.85 -11.82 -41.73
C SER A 678 10.75 -11.96 -42.77
N PHE A 679 10.07 -10.85 -43.07
CA PHE A 679 9.02 -10.81 -44.08
C PHE A 679 8.89 -9.43 -44.73
N GLY A 680 8.26 -9.42 -45.91
CA GLY A 680 8.12 -8.22 -46.73
C GLY A 680 7.15 -7.20 -46.15
N LEU A 681 7.48 -5.92 -46.37
CA LEU A 681 6.67 -4.75 -46.07
C LEU A 681 6.29 -4.02 -47.35
N THR A 682 5.10 -3.45 -47.35
CA THR A 682 4.53 -2.63 -48.42
C THR A 682 4.19 -1.25 -47.86
N ASP A 683 4.45 -0.22 -48.65
CA ASP A 683 4.15 1.19 -48.33
C ASP A 683 4.73 1.73 -47.00
N ALA A 684 5.73 1.05 -46.43
CA ALA A 684 6.47 1.46 -45.23
C ALA A 684 7.53 2.53 -45.56
N ALA A 685 7.08 3.76 -45.77
CA ALA A 685 7.92 4.90 -46.08
C ALA A 685 7.50 6.15 -45.31
N ARG A 686 8.40 7.14 -45.28
CA ARG A 686 8.24 8.45 -44.62
C ARG A 686 8.18 8.33 -43.09
N ARG A 687 7.86 9.45 -42.44
CA ARG A 687 7.64 9.54 -41.00
C ARG A 687 6.25 9.03 -40.63
N ARG A 688 6.15 7.97 -39.81
CA ARG A 688 4.90 7.28 -39.45
C ARG A 688 4.99 6.64 -38.07
N ASP A 689 3.84 6.29 -37.52
CA ASP A 689 3.78 5.39 -36.36
C ASP A 689 3.75 3.94 -36.85
N VAL A 690 4.46 3.05 -36.16
CA VAL A 690 4.56 1.63 -36.51
C VAL A 690 3.97 0.78 -35.39
N TYR A 691 3.11 -0.16 -35.75
CA TYR A 691 2.48 -1.08 -34.82
C TYR A 691 2.86 -2.52 -35.16
N LEU A 692 3.29 -3.28 -34.16
CA LEU A 692 3.42 -4.74 -34.24
C LEU A 692 2.19 -5.35 -33.58
N LEU A 693 1.33 -6.01 -34.34
CA LEU A 693 0.12 -6.66 -33.84
C LEU A 693 0.30 -8.16 -33.85
N VAL A 694 -0.13 -8.80 -32.77
CA VAL A 694 -0.31 -10.24 -32.68
C VAL A 694 -1.79 -10.52 -32.72
N LEU A 695 -2.23 -11.20 -33.79
CA LEU A 695 -3.63 -11.53 -34.00
C LEU A 695 -4.02 -12.89 -33.43
N GLN A 696 -3.03 -13.72 -33.16
CA GLN A 696 -3.20 -15.07 -32.64
C GLN A 696 -1.87 -15.56 -32.06
N GLY A 697 -1.95 -16.36 -31.00
CA GLY A 697 -0.83 -17.11 -30.43
C GLY A 697 -0.06 -16.37 -29.36
N THR A 698 0.58 -17.13 -28.47
CA THR A 698 1.44 -16.59 -27.41
C THR A 698 2.87 -16.45 -27.92
N ILE A 699 3.36 -15.22 -28.03
CA ILE A 699 4.69 -14.91 -28.56
C ILE A 699 5.36 -13.79 -27.76
N SER A 700 6.68 -13.88 -27.67
CA SER A 700 7.57 -12.92 -27.03
C SER A 700 8.47 -12.28 -28.07
N PHE A 701 8.65 -10.96 -28.01
CA PHE A 701 9.58 -10.21 -28.86
C PHE A 701 10.73 -9.66 -28.03
N ALA A 702 11.97 -9.91 -28.44
CA ALA A 702 13.15 -9.29 -27.84
C ALA A 702 13.46 -7.95 -28.52
N TRP A 703 13.53 -7.95 -29.85
CA TRP A 703 13.84 -6.78 -30.66
C TRP A 703 13.33 -6.95 -32.10
N PHE A 704 13.29 -5.85 -32.85
CA PHE A 704 13.07 -5.86 -34.30
C PHE A 704 13.88 -4.76 -34.99
N ARG A 705 14.01 -4.84 -36.32
CA ARG A 705 14.53 -3.78 -37.19
C ARG A 705 13.88 -3.84 -38.57
N MET A 706 13.92 -2.71 -39.26
CA MET A 706 13.36 -2.51 -40.58
C MET A 706 14.46 -2.31 -41.62
N ILE A 707 14.41 -3.03 -42.73
CA ILE A 707 15.45 -3.10 -43.76
C ILE A 707 14.89 -2.54 -45.08
N ALA A 708 15.69 -1.71 -45.74
CA ALA A 708 15.36 -1.11 -47.04
C ALA A 708 15.43 -2.12 -48.18
#